data_AF-A0A954TBY7-F1
#
_entry.id   AF-A0A954TBY7-F1
#
_cell.length_a   1.000
_cell.length_b   1.000
_cell.length_c   1.000
_cell.angle_alpha   90.00
_cell.angle_beta   90.00
_cell.angle_gamma   90.00
#
_symmetry.space_group_name_H-M   'P 1'
#
loop_
_entity.id
_entity.type
_entity.pdbx_description
1 polymer ?
#
loop_
_entity_poly.entity_id
_entity_poly.type
_entity_poly.pdbx_seq_one_letter_code
_entity_poly.pdbx_strand_id
1 'polypeptide(L)'
;MNAKRVAAEAALQYVENGMRVGLGTGSTALEMLELLAERIRNGLTIEGIPTSEGTAARARELNIPLATDYPQRLANQVTLDGADRVDPEGNLIKGGGGALLREKLVARAADKVVIMVDPSKHLPVLGPGFALPVEIVPFGQVETLAALERCGCQPSLRMQGDQPFHTDGGHLIADCAFGPIHDPRALELRLSALVGVVETGLFVGLTDVVVTDPDGARLIVFRQRKGQGLDAGTAWPGLLDVQQVRAADFNKDGRAEIVVLSGKEKTLGLTQLSEGRLAFPVSLPTTGEPQAVELVDLDADGQSEVLYVSRQRDGGSSKYELRVLQIQPPAADVEPGTLPTLVPGKLGGEEKVELDLRGAPRQLLLTDADADGRPELLIYPGLDRPPHHYRITAEGKVKEIPSDDGIGIRDVQPGELFIGTLNGSPVTLAAHKKFVRNLRLEQDRWVVTEQYNATESEARVAGTAALDLDGQPGDEIVLIDSGIRRLRVLRKKDEVYRPWKEVELGRFPYLSSKVADLDGDGRQDLLLFGRGKFAVLYAGRVDPQLSEIATFESKLKDTWFADVVAGDLNSDGRPDVVLVDTQSHFMELLHFGSRPPMEAGQSGTPELRHALHFPVYEEKSFQRSEGGGSEPRETLIQDVTGDGRPDLILLIHDRLLVYPQDSGEPEEKTAGEDAAGEKTAKP
;
A
#
# COMPACT_ATOMS: atom_id res chain seq x y z
N MET A 1 -25.43 4.24 -11.24
CA MET A 1 -25.72 4.32 -9.79
C MET A 1 -26.19 5.73 -9.45
N ASN A 2 -27.11 5.88 -8.51
CA ASN A 2 -27.57 7.18 -8.01
C ASN A 2 -26.39 7.87 -7.28
N ALA A 3 -25.95 9.05 -7.72
CA ALA A 3 -24.81 9.77 -7.13
C ALA A 3 -24.96 10.01 -5.62
N LYS A 4 -26.20 10.18 -5.14
CA LYS A 4 -26.53 10.31 -3.72
C LYS A 4 -26.21 9.04 -2.92
N ARG A 5 -26.49 7.88 -3.51
CA ARG A 5 -26.23 6.58 -2.88
C ARG A 5 -24.73 6.30 -2.80
N VAL A 6 -23.96 6.68 -3.82
CA VAL A 6 -22.49 6.57 -3.81
C VAL A 6 -21.88 7.45 -2.72
N ALA A 7 -22.33 8.71 -2.61
CA ALA A 7 -21.88 9.61 -1.54
C ALA A 7 -22.24 9.06 -0.14
N ALA A 8 -23.43 8.47 0.01
CA ALA A 8 -23.85 7.82 1.24
C ALA A 8 -22.99 6.60 1.60
N GLU A 9 -22.68 5.74 0.63
CA GLU A 9 -21.83 4.57 0.83
C GLU A 9 -20.41 4.95 1.28
N ALA A 10 -19.83 5.98 0.66
CA ALA A 10 -18.53 6.53 1.05
C ALA A 10 -18.58 7.15 2.46
N ALA A 11 -19.66 7.84 2.83
CA ALA A 11 -19.79 8.44 4.15
C ALA A 11 -19.90 7.39 5.27
N LEU A 12 -20.48 6.23 4.99
CA LEU A 12 -20.61 5.16 5.99
C LEU A 12 -19.28 4.52 6.40
N GLN A 13 -18.17 4.76 5.68
CA GLN A 13 -16.84 4.30 6.11
C GLN A 13 -16.38 4.95 7.43
N TYR A 14 -16.98 6.08 7.79
CA TYR A 14 -16.68 6.80 9.03
C TYR A 14 -17.53 6.33 10.23
N VAL A 15 -18.35 5.29 10.05
CA VAL A 15 -19.20 4.72 11.10
C VAL A 15 -18.60 3.40 11.57
N GLU A 16 -18.22 3.36 12.84
CA GLU A 16 -17.63 2.20 13.50
C GLU A 16 -18.56 1.67 14.60
N ASN A 17 -18.29 0.45 15.09
CA ASN A 17 -19.06 -0.16 16.17
C ASN A 17 -19.02 0.70 17.44
N GLY A 18 -20.17 0.81 18.11
CA GLY A 18 -20.34 1.59 19.33
C GLY A 18 -20.47 3.10 19.13
N MET A 19 -20.41 3.61 17.89
CA MET A 19 -20.54 5.03 17.62
C MET A 19 -21.98 5.55 17.81
N ARG A 20 -22.08 6.82 18.21
CA ARG A 20 -23.31 7.59 18.05
C ARG A 20 -23.31 8.27 16.68
N VAL A 21 -24.38 8.10 15.92
CA VAL A 21 -24.46 8.57 14.53
C VAL A 21 -25.54 9.62 14.39
N GLY A 22 -25.15 10.87 14.14
CA GLY A 22 -26.05 11.93 13.72
C GLY A 22 -26.64 11.60 12.35
N LEU A 23 -27.96 11.40 12.30
CA LEU A 23 -28.69 11.01 11.10
C LEU A 23 -29.26 12.27 10.44
N GLY A 24 -28.67 12.66 9.30
CA GLY A 24 -29.06 13.83 8.54
C GLY A 24 -30.49 13.81 7.97
N THR A 25 -30.86 14.89 7.28
CA THR A 25 -32.20 15.05 6.68
C THR A 25 -32.11 15.27 5.16
N GLY A 26 -33.11 14.78 4.44
CA GLY A 26 -33.27 14.97 3.00
C GLY A 26 -32.93 13.75 2.15
N SER A 27 -33.11 13.89 0.83
CA SER A 27 -33.06 12.74 -0.09
C SER A 27 -31.75 11.95 -0.09
N THR A 28 -30.60 12.59 0.13
CA THR A 28 -29.31 11.88 0.24
C THR A 28 -29.19 11.16 1.59
N ALA A 29 -29.69 11.75 2.67
CA ALA A 29 -29.72 11.12 3.98
C ALA A 29 -30.64 9.89 4.00
N LEU A 30 -31.73 9.89 3.24
CA LEU A 30 -32.61 8.72 3.10
C LEU A 30 -31.88 7.50 2.50
N GLU A 31 -31.06 7.72 1.47
CA GLU A 31 -30.21 6.66 0.90
C GLU A 31 -29.19 6.15 1.92
N MET A 32 -28.62 7.05 2.73
CA MET A 32 -27.71 6.71 3.82
C MET A 32 -28.38 5.85 4.89
N LEU A 33 -29.61 6.16 5.29
CA LEU A 33 -30.35 5.36 6.27
C LEU A 33 -30.59 3.92 5.79
N GLU A 34 -30.91 3.72 4.52
CA GLU A 34 -31.12 2.38 3.95
C GLU A 34 -29.85 1.54 4.00
N LEU A 35 -28.72 2.11 3.60
CA LEU A 35 -27.41 1.47 3.66
C LEU A 35 -26.94 1.24 5.11
N LEU A 36 -27.19 2.18 6.01
CA LEU A 36 -26.87 2.04 7.43
C LEU A 36 -27.66 0.88 8.05
N ALA A 37 -28.95 0.76 7.73
CA ALA A 37 -29.79 -0.34 8.19
C ALA A 37 -29.30 -1.71 7.68
N GLU A 38 -28.77 -1.78 6.45
CA GLU A 38 -28.11 -2.98 5.93
C GLU A 38 -26.88 -3.37 6.77
N ARG A 39 -26.02 -2.41 7.09
CA ARG A 39 -24.83 -2.68 7.93
C ARG A 39 -25.22 -3.12 9.35
N ILE A 40 -26.26 -2.53 9.93
CA ILE A 40 -26.76 -2.93 11.25
C ILE A 40 -27.26 -4.37 11.24
N ARG A 41 -28.00 -4.77 10.20
CA ARG A 41 -28.41 -6.19 10.04
C ARG A 41 -27.23 -7.15 9.91
N ASN A 42 -26.07 -6.66 9.44
CA ASN A 42 -24.84 -7.41 9.30
C ASN A 42 -23.90 -7.30 10.51
N GLY A 43 -24.38 -6.79 11.66
CA GLY A 43 -23.64 -6.79 12.93
C GLY A 43 -23.07 -5.45 13.36
N LEU A 44 -23.28 -4.37 12.59
CA LEU A 44 -22.91 -3.02 13.04
C LEU A 44 -23.79 -2.57 14.22
N THR A 45 -23.18 -2.18 15.33
CA THR A 45 -23.88 -1.68 16.51
C THR A 45 -23.67 -0.17 16.64
N ILE A 46 -24.75 0.62 16.59
CA ILE A 46 -24.72 2.08 16.72
C ILE A 46 -25.95 2.61 17.45
N GLU A 47 -25.89 3.88 17.86
CA GLU A 47 -27.04 4.64 18.36
C GLU A 47 -27.28 5.89 17.50
N GLY A 48 -28.43 5.96 16.82
CA GLY A 48 -28.77 7.03 15.89
C GLY A 48 -29.39 8.27 16.55
N ILE A 49 -28.97 9.46 16.14
CA ILE A 49 -29.48 10.75 16.63
C ILE A 49 -30.10 11.52 15.45
N PRO A 50 -31.44 11.53 15.30
CA PRO A 50 -32.09 12.08 14.12
C PRO A 50 -32.10 13.61 14.11
N THR A 51 -31.82 14.22 12.95
CA THR A 51 -31.90 15.68 12.76
C THR A 51 -33.28 16.20 12.40
N SER A 52 -34.28 15.32 12.24
CA SER A 52 -35.69 15.70 12.06
C SER A 52 -36.64 14.60 12.53
N GLU A 53 -37.90 14.94 12.78
CA GLU A 53 -38.95 13.93 13.05
C GLU A 53 -39.16 13.00 11.86
N GLY A 54 -39.02 13.52 10.63
CA GLY A 54 -39.07 12.71 9.40
C GLY A 54 -37.95 11.67 9.35
N THR A 55 -36.71 12.07 9.64
CA THR A 55 -35.57 11.14 9.74
C THR A 55 -35.78 10.14 10.88
N ALA A 56 -36.30 10.56 12.03
CA ALA A 56 -36.59 9.68 13.16
C ALA A 56 -37.63 8.61 12.80
N ALA A 57 -38.73 9.00 12.13
CA ALA A 57 -39.75 8.08 11.66
C ALA A 57 -39.16 7.05 10.68
N ARG A 58 -38.38 7.50 9.69
CA ARG A 58 -37.75 6.61 8.71
C ARG A 58 -36.74 5.66 9.35
N ALA A 59 -35.93 6.13 10.28
CA ALA A 59 -34.97 5.30 10.99
C ALA A 59 -35.66 4.18 11.80
N ARG A 60 -36.80 4.49 12.44
CA ARG A 60 -37.62 3.47 13.14
C ARG A 60 -38.19 2.43 12.17
N GLU A 61 -38.70 2.84 11.01
CA GLU A 61 -39.18 1.90 9.97
C GLU A 61 -38.08 0.93 9.51
N LEU A 62 -36.84 1.41 9.46
CA LEU A 62 -35.67 0.63 9.06
C LEU A 62 -35.02 -0.16 10.21
N ASN A 63 -35.60 -0.11 11.41
CA ASN A 63 -35.08 -0.72 12.64
C ASN A 63 -33.67 -0.23 13.02
N ILE A 64 -33.36 1.04 12.75
CA ILE A 64 -32.13 1.68 13.24
C ILE A 64 -32.35 2.08 14.71
N PRO A 65 -31.53 1.61 15.66
CA PRO A 65 -31.63 2.01 17.06
C PRO A 65 -31.45 3.52 17.19
N LEU A 66 -32.36 4.19 17.89
CA LEU A 66 -32.30 5.63 18.13
C LEU A 66 -31.99 5.92 19.59
N ALA A 67 -31.23 7.00 19.82
CA ALA A 67 -30.95 7.48 21.15
C ALA A 67 -32.24 7.84 21.89
N THR A 68 -32.29 7.49 23.18
CA THR A 68 -33.44 7.80 24.06
C THR A 68 -33.36 9.19 24.66
N ASP A 69 -32.17 9.79 24.71
CA ASP A 69 -31.91 11.16 25.15
C ASP A 69 -30.99 11.91 24.15
N TYR A 70 -31.02 13.25 24.21
CA TYR A 70 -30.05 14.06 23.49
C TYR A 70 -28.76 14.11 24.32
N PRO A 71 -27.62 13.63 23.80
CA PRO A 71 -26.41 13.51 24.61
C PRO A 71 -25.89 14.87 25.11
N GLN A 72 -25.36 14.89 26.33
CA GLN A 72 -24.30 15.86 26.67
C GLN A 72 -23.11 15.61 25.74
N ARG A 73 -22.26 16.60 25.44
CA ARG A 73 -21.16 16.43 24.47
C ARG A 73 -20.32 15.19 24.82
N LEU A 74 -20.43 14.12 24.03
CA LEU A 74 -19.76 12.83 24.24
C LEU A 74 -18.68 12.65 23.18
N ALA A 75 -17.56 12.04 23.57
CA ALA A 75 -16.60 11.51 22.62
C ALA A 75 -17.23 10.34 21.84
N ASN A 76 -16.75 10.11 20.63
CA ASN A 76 -17.14 9.03 19.71
C ASN A 76 -18.49 9.26 18.98
N GLN A 77 -18.69 10.47 18.44
CA GLN A 77 -19.86 10.81 17.61
C GLN A 77 -19.49 11.28 16.20
N VAL A 78 -20.13 10.71 15.18
CA VAL A 78 -20.06 11.17 13.78
C VAL A 78 -21.44 11.63 13.30
N THR A 79 -21.52 12.72 12.54
CA THR A 79 -22.76 13.16 11.88
C THR A 79 -22.64 12.98 10.39
N LEU A 80 -23.60 12.30 9.77
CA LEU A 80 -23.69 12.14 8.31
C LEU A 80 -24.89 12.93 7.81
N ASP A 81 -24.68 13.97 7.01
CA ASP A 81 -25.77 14.83 6.54
C ASP A 81 -25.57 15.33 5.10
N GLY A 82 -26.62 15.84 4.46
CA GLY A 82 -26.55 16.47 3.14
C GLY A 82 -26.35 17.99 3.21
N ALA A 83 -26.14 18.62 2.05
CA ALA A 83 -26.19 20.07 1.92
C ALA A 83 -26.93 20.51 0.64
N ASP A 84 -27.51 21.71 0.67
CA ASP A 84 -28.18 22.31 -0.48
C ASP A 84 -27.18 22.98 -1.42
N ARG A 85 -26.15 23.64 -0.88
CA ARG A 85 -25.03 24.24 -1.61
C ARG A 85 -23.74 24.14 -0.80
N VAL A 86 -22.62 24.08 -1.51
CA VAL A 86 -21.26 24.06 -0.98
C VAL A 86 -20.40 25.02 -1.82
N ASP A 87 -19.64 25.91 -1.19
CA ASP A 87 -18.64 26.73 -1.87
C ASP A 87 -17.23 26.08 -1.82
N PRO A 88 -16.23 26.62 -2.54
CA PRO A 88 -14.89 26.05 -2.57
C PRO A 88 -14.20 26.03 -1.21
N GLU A 89 -14.59 26.94 -0.30
CA GLU A 89 -14.13 27.02 1.08
C GLU A 89 -14.96 26.14 2.03
N GLY A 90 -15.79 25.22 1.48
CA GLY A 90 -16.56 24.23 2.22
C GLY A 90 -17.63 24.79 3.15
N ASN A 91 -18.01 26.06 3.00
CA ASN A 91 -19.17 26.61 3.66
C ASN A 91 -20.43 26.08 2.99
N LEU A 92 -21.46 25.83 3.80
CA LEU A 92 -22.68 25.20 3.31
C LEU A 92 -23.88 26.14 3.44
N ILE A 93 -24.80 26.03 2.48
CA ILE A 93 -26.21 26.32 2.73
C ILE A 93 -26.93 24.99 2.96
N LYS A 94 -27.66 24.94 4.07
CA LYS A 94 -28.57 23.86 4.50
C LYS A 94 -29.94 24.43 4.85
N GLY A 95 -30.90 23.54 5.10
CA GLY A 95 -32.25 23.91 5.50
C GLY A 95 -33.29 23.91 4.39
N GLY A 96 -32.97 23.44 3.18
CA GLY A 96 -33.94 23.22 2.11
C GLY A 96 -35.09 22.30 2.55
N GLY A 97 -34.80 21.29 3.39
CA GLY A 97 -35.80 20.42 4.01
C GLY A 97 -36.47 20.96 5.28
N GLY A 98 -36.02 22.11 5.80
CA GLY A 98 -36.61 22.76 6.97
C GLY A 98 -36.16 22.26 8.34
N ALA A 99 -35.07 21.49 8.40
CA ALA A 99 -34.54 20.89 9.63
C ALA A 99 -33.26 21.57 10.18
N LEU A 100 -32.91 22.77 9.66
CA LEU A 100 -31.59 23.39 9.86
C LEU A 100 -31.17 23.56 11.32
N LEU A 101 -32.10 23.87 12.24
CA LEU A 101 -31.80 24.04 13.65
C LEU A 101 -31.31 22.73 14.29
N ARG A 102 -32.07 21.64 14.12
CA ARG A 102 -31.70 20.32 14.65
C ARG A 102 -30.47 19.75 13.96
N GLU A 103 -30.34 19.93 12.63
CA GLU A 103 -29.13 19.60 11.87
C GLU A 103 -27.90 20.29 12.47
N LYS A 104 -27.97 21.60 12.75
CA LYS A 104 -26.84 22.35 13.28
C LYS A 104 -26.50 21.96 14.72
N LEU A 105 -27.51 21.69 15.56
CA LEU A 105 -27.32 21.21 16.93
C LEU A 105 -26.55 19.87 16.93
N VAL A 106 -27.04 18.88 16.17
CA VAL A 106 -26.40 17.55 16.08
C VAL A 106 -24.99 17.65 15.49
N ALA A 107 -24.81 18.41 14.40
CA ALA A 107 -23.51 18.63 13.79
C ALA A 107 -22.50 19.31 14.73
N ARG A 108 -22.95 20.26 15.59
CA ARG A 108 -22.10 20.94 16.58
C ARG A 108 -21.70 20.04 17.76
N ALA A 109 -22.49 19.01 18.04
CA ALA A 109 -22.20 18.07 19.13
C ALA A 109 -21.20 16.98 18.72
N ALA A 110 -21.11 16.67 17.42
CA ALA A 110 -20.28 15.58 16.89
C ALA A 110 -18.78 15.91 16.82
N ASP A 111 -17.94 14.87 16.90
CA ASP A 111 -16.49 14.97 16.70
C ASP A 111 -16.13 15.15 15.22
N LYS A 112 -16.95 14.55 14.35
CA LYS A 112 -16.78 14.58 12.89
C LYS A 112 -18.13 14.82 12.22
N VAL A 113 -18.17 15.71 11.22
CA VAL A 113 -19.34 15.91 10.35
C VAL A 113 -18.94 15.59 8.92
N VAL A 114 -19.67 14.67 8.29
CA VAL A 114 -19.45 14.23 6.92
C VAL A 114 -20.62 14.69 6.07
N ILE A 115 -20.32 15.50 5.04
CA ILE A 115 -21.32 16.09 4.17
C ILE A 115 -21.41 15.32 2.85
N MET A 116 -22.59 14.77 2.58
CA MET A 116 -22.90 13.96 1.41
C MET A 116 -23.61 14.79 0.36
N VAL A 117 -22.89 15.16 -0.70
CA VAL A 117 -23.43 15.97 -1.80
C VAL A 117 -23.12 15.36 -3.16
N ASP A 118 -24.02 15.59 -4.11
CA ASP A 118 -23.73 15.35 -5.52
C ASP A 118 -23.01 16.58 -6.14
N PRO A 119 -22.28 16.41 -7.26
CA PRO A 119 -21.48 17.48 -7.84
C PRO A 119 -22.25 18.76 -8.20
N SER A 120 -23.57 18.70 -8.41
CA SER A 120 -24.38 19.89 -8.72
C SER A 120 -24.52 20.85 -7.55
N LYS A 121 -24.16 20.42 -6.33
CA LYS A 121 -24.25 21.23 -5.11
C LYS A 121 -23.01 22.08 -4.89
N HIS A 122 -21.88 21.76 -5.52
CA HIS A 122 -20.65 22.52 -5.44
C HIS A 122 -20.68 23.69 -6.42
N LEU A 123 -20.63 24.93 -5.91
CA LEU A 123 -20.70 26.16 -6.69
C LEU A 123 -19.50 27.07 -6.40
N PRO A 124 -19.14 27.98 -7.31
CA PRO A 124 -18.05 28.93 -7.05
C PRO A 124 -18.33 29.94 -5.91
N VAL A 125 -19.60 30.18 -5.56
CA VAL A 125 -20.01 31.09 -4.47
C VAL A 125 -21.41 30.73 -3.98
N LEU A 126 -21.67 30.91 -2.68
CA LEU A 126 -23.00 30.74 -2.07
C LEU A 126 -23.95 31.89 -2.43
N GLY A 127 -25.27 31.63 -2.39
CA GLY A 127 -26.34 32.62 -2.55
C GLY A 127 -27.09 32.52 -3.89
N PRO A 128 -26.46 32.76 -5.05
CA PRO A 128 -27.14 32.73 -6.34
C PRO A 128 -27.82 31.38 -6.62
N GLY A 129 -29.10 31.44 -6.99
CA GLY A 129 -29.89 30.26 -7.38
C GLY A 129 -30.33 29.36 -6.22
N PHE A 130 -30.13 29.77 -4.96
CA PHE A 130 -30.73 29.11 -3.80
C PHE A 130 -30.89 30.10 -2.64
N ALA A 131 -32.14 30.40 -2.24
CA ALA A 131 -32.40 31.28 -1.11
C ALA A 131 -31.87 30.65 0.19
N LEU A 132 -31.23 31.45 1.03
CA LEU A 132 -30.73 31.03 2.33
C LEU A 132 -31.90 30.84 3.30
N PRO A 133 -32.17 29.63 3.81
CA PRO A 133 -33.22 29.42 4.80
C PRO A 133 -32.82 30.05 6.14
N VAL A 134 -33.73 30.79 6.78
CA VAL A 134 -33.56 31.37 8.11
C VAL A 134 -34.75 30.99 8.97
N GLU A 135 -34.52 30.27 10.07
CA GLU A 135 -35.58 29.89 11.01
C GLU A 135 -35.89 31.07 11.93
N ILE A 136 -37.17 31.45 12.02
CA ILE A 136 -37.64 32.63 12.76
C ILE A 136 -38.81 32.30 13.68
N VAL A 137 -38.91 33.00 14.80
CA VAL A 137 -40.04 32.85 15.71
C VAL A 137 -41.35 33.33 15.04
N PRO A 138 -42.50 32.67 15.26
CA PRO A 138 -43.76 33.10 14.65
C PRO A 138 -44.24 34.48 15.12
N PHE A 139 -43.99 34.80 16.40
CA PHE A 139 -44.38 36.08 17.00
C PHE A 139 -43.51 37.22 16.47
N GLY A 140 -44.12 38.25 15.88
CA GLY A 140 -43.36 39.38 15.31
C GLY A 140 -42.63 39.04 14.00
N GLN A 141 -43.05 37.98 13.29
CA GLN A 141 -42.45 37.58 12.00
C GLN A 141 -42.36 38.72 10.98
N VAL A 142 -43.34 39.63 10.94
CA VAL A 142 -43.35 40.77 9.99
C VAL A 142 -42.17 41.71 10.25
N GLU A 143 -41.86 42.02 11.51
CA GLU A 143 -40.70 42.85 11.85
C GLU A 143 -39.39 42.09 11.63
N THR A 144 -39.37 40.78 11.91
CA THR A 144 -38.19 39.94 11.67
C THR A 144 -37.87 39.86 10.18
N LEU A 145 -38.88 39.71 9.31
CA LEU A 145 -38.73 39.76 7.85
C LEU A 145 -38.20 41.11 7.39
N ALA A 146 -38.72 42.23 7.92
CA ALA A 146 -38.19 43.56 7.61
C ALA A 146 -36.73 43.74 8.07
N ALA A 147 -36.34 43.15 9.20
CA ALA A 147 -34.96 43.15 9.67
C ALA A 147 -34.02 42.33 8.78
N LEU A 148 -34.49 41.18 8.29
CA LEU A 148 -33.77 40.36 7.30
C LEU A 148 -33.60 41.11 5.98
N GLU A 149 -34.65 41.79 5.49
CA GLU A 149 -34.57 42.62 4.28
C GLU A 149 -33.49 43.71 4.39
N ARG A 150 -33.37 44.35 5.57
CA ARG A 150 -32.30 45.32 5.86
C ARG A 150 -30.88 44.71 5.83
N CYS A 151 -30.73 43.39 5.89
CA CYS A 151 -29.45 42.70 5.74
C CYS A 151 -29.05 42.49 4.26
N GLY A 152 -29.88 42.90 3.30
CA GLY A 152 -29.57 42.90 1.87
C GLY A 152 -30.09 41.69 1.10
N CYS A 153 -31.11 41.00 1.62
CA CYS A 153 -31.82 39.93 0.91
C CYS A 153 -33.27 40.32 0.59
N GLN A 154 -33.91 39.50 -0.24
CA GLN A 154 -35.38 39.48 -0.40
C GLN A 154 -35.93 38.27 0.39
N PRO A 155 -36.49 38.47 1.59
CA PRO A 155 -37.03 37.37 2.39
C PRO A 155 -38.46 37.02 1.97
N SER A 156 -38.76 35.73 1.82
CA SER A 156 -40.12 35.21 1.63
C SER A 156 -40.41 34.12 2.63
N LEU A 157 -41.61 34.12 3.21
CA LEU A 157 -42.02 33.07 4.13
C LEU A 157 -42.21 31.75 3.36
N ARG A 158 -41.62 30.67 3.84
CA ARG A 158 -41.79 29.34 3.27
C ARG A 158 -43.23 28.86 3.49
N MET A 159 -43.87 28.41 2.41
CA MET A 159 -45.26 27.94 2.43
C MET A 159 -45.33 26.42 2.24
N GLN A 160 -46.29 25.78 2.91
CA GLN A 160 -46.70 24.41 2.70
C GLN A 160 -48.18 24.40 2.29
N GLY A 161 -48.43 24.39 0.97
CA GLY A 161 -49.76 24.71 0.44
C GLY A 161 -50.12 26.15 0.75
N ASP A 162 -51.30 26.37 1.35
CA ASP A 162 -51.81 27.71 1.67
C ASP A 162 -51.41 28.21 3.07
N GLN A 163 -50.63 27.44 3.83
CA GLN A 163 -50.22 27.78 5.20
C GLN A 163 -48.70 27.95 5.30
N PRO A 164 -48.20 28.78 6.22
CA PRO A 164 -46.78 28.85 6.53
C PRO A 164 -46.23 27.48 6.94
N PHE A 165 -45.03 27.14 6.47
CA PHE A 165 -44.31 25.96 6.91
C PHE A 165 -43.84 26.15 8.37
N HIS A 166 -44.09 25.15 9.21
CA HIS A 166 -43.56 25.09 10.57
C HIS A 166 -42.46 24.03 10.69
N THR A 167 -41.36 24.40 11.34
CA THR A 167 -40.26 23.47 11.63
C THR A 167 -40.66 22.49 12.75
N ASP A 168 -39.85 21.44 12.97
CA ASP A 168 -40.01 20.53 14.12
C ASP A 168 -39.89 21.25 15.48
N GLY A 169 -39.32 22.47 15.50
CA GLY A 169 -39.27 23.35 16.67
C GLY A 169 -40.50 24.26 16.82
N GLY A 170 -41.46 24.20 15.89
CA GLY A 170 -42.64 25.06 15.86
C GLY A 170 -42.41 26.47 15.30
N HIS A 171 -41.22 26.76 14.78
CA HIS A 171 -40.85 28.05 14.19
C HIS A 171 -41.21 28.12 12.71
N LEU A 172 -41.06 29.30 12.11
CA LEU A 172 -41.25 29.51 10.67
C LEU A 172 -39.90 29.52 9.94
N ILE A 173 -39.92 29.41 8.62
CA ILE A 173 -38.72 29.64 7.79
C ILE A 173 -38.96 30.81 6.85
N ALA A 174 -38.03 31.77 6.87
CA ALA A 174 -37.85 32.78 5.84
C ALA A 174 -36.78 32.32 4.84
N ASP A 175 -37.15 32.13 3.59
CA ASP A 175 -36.21 31.91 2.49
C ASP A 175 -35.67 33.26 2.03
N CYS A 176 -34.41 33.54 2.33
CA CYS A 176 -33.76 34.83 2.08
C CYS A 176 -32.93 34.77 0.79
N ALA A 177 -33.44 35.34 -0.29
CA ALA A 177 -32.69 35.43 -1.55
C ALA A 177 -31.61 36.51 -1.46
N PHE A 178 -30.36 36.08 -1.35
CA PHE A 178 -29.18 36.93 -1.45
C PHE A 178 -28.59 36.88 -2.88
N GLY A 179 -27.82 37.90 -3.24
CA GLY A 179 -26.83 37.78 -4.32
C GLY A 179 -25.65 36.89 -3.91
N PRO A 180 -24.48 37.01 -4.57
CA PRO A 180 -23.26 36.36 -4.13
C PRO A 180 -22.94 36.67 -2.67
N ILE A 181 -22.79 35.63 -1.84
CA ILE A 181 -22.42 35.72 -0.43
C ILE A 181 -20.91 35.56 -0.34
N HIS A 182 -20.18 36.69 -0.37
CA HIS A 182 -18.71 36.69 -0.35
C HIS A 182 -18.10 36.43 1.02
N ASP A 183 -18.83 36.74 2.10
CA ASP A 183 -18.40 36.46 3.48
C ASP A 183 -19.54 35.75 4.22
N PRO A 184 -19.67 34.42 4.02
CA PRO A 184 -20.68 33.62 4.71
C PRO A 184 -20.60 33.76 6.23
N ARG A 185 -19.40 33.92 6.79
CA ARG A 185 -19.21 34.00 8.25
C ARG A 185 -19.76 35.29 8.83
N ALA A 186 -19.43 36.42 8.24
CA ALA A 186 -19.94 37.71 8.68
C ALA A 186 -21.46 37.80 8.49
N LEU A 187 -21.99 37.19 7.43
CA LEU A 187 -23.44 37.11 7.22
C LEU A 187 -24.13 36.23 8.28
N GLU A 188 -23.62 35.02 8.55
CA GLU A 188 -24.15 34.13 9.61
C GLU A 188 -24.22 34.85 10.96
N LEU A 189 -23.12 35.50 11.37
CA LEU A 189 -23.05 36.22 12.66
C LEU A 189 -24.05 37.37 12.73
N ARG A 190 -24.18 38.14 11.65
CA ARG A 190 -25.10 39.28 11.58
C ARG A 190 -26.56 38.83 11.65
N LEU A 191 -26.92 37.78 10.90
CA LEU A 191 -28.28 37.25 10.89
C LEU A 191 -28.65 36.63 12.24
N SER A 192 -27.73 35.87 12.84
CA SER A 192 -27.93 35.23 14.15
C SER A 192 -28.07 36.23 15.30
N ALA A 193 -27.62 37.48 15.12
CA ALA A 193 -27.77 38.55 16.10
C ALA A 193 -29.15 39.25 16.03
N LEU A 194 -29.97 38.97 15.02
CA LEU A 194 -31.28 39.60 14.88
C LEU A 194 -32.29 38.99 15.87
N VAL A 195 -32.97 39.85 16.62
CA VAL A 195 -34.08 39.42 17.48
C VAL A 195 -35.18 38.81 16.62
N GLY A 196 -35.59 37.60 16.96
CA GLY A 196 -36.60 36.82 16.24
C GLY A 196 -36.03 35.80 15.26
N VAL A 197 -34.73 35.88 14.93
CA VAL A 197 -34.01 34.77 14.26
C VAL A 197 -33.65 33.72 15.29
N VAL A 198 -33.99 32.48 15.01
CA VAL A 198 -33.65 31.30 15.82
C VAL A 198 -32.32 30.72 15.36
N GLU A 199 -32.18 30.49 14.05
CA GLU A 199 -30.97 29.95 13.44
C GLU A 199 -30.96 30.20 11.92
N THR A 200 -29.80 30.06 11.29
CA THR A 200 -29.60 30.26 9.85
C THR A 200 -29.13 28.99 9.16
N GLY A 201 -29.49 28.84 7.89
CA GLY A 201 -29.03 27.75 7.03
C GLY A 201 -27.56 27.85 6.64
N LEU A 202 -26.82 28.87 7.09
CA LEU A 202 -25.38 28.99 6.87
C LEU A 202 -24.64 28.10 7.86
N PHE A 203 -23.90 27.12 7.35
CA PHE A 203 -23.07 26.21 8.13
C PHE A 203 -21.63 26.60 7.81
N VAL A 204 -21.11 27.57 8.56
CA VAL A 204 -19.83 28.23 8.28
C VAL A 204 -18.85 27.87 9.37
N GLY A 205 -17.78 27.17 8.98
CA GLY A 205 -16.89 26.55 9.94
C GLY A 205 -17.58 25.41 10.69
N LEU A 206 -17.89 24.33 9.98
CA LEU A 206 -18.21 23.02 10.56
C LEU A 206 -17.35 21.95 9.85
N THR A 207 -16.39 21.41 10.62
CA THR A 207 -15.36 20.37 10.38
C THR A 207 -14.54 20.42 9.09
N ASP A 208 -13.44 19.67 9.11
CA ASP A 208 -12.47 19.57 8.03
C ASP A 208 -13.11 19.01 6.74
N VAL A 209 -12.74 19.53 5.57
CA VAL A 209 -13.18 19.04 4.25
C VAL A 209 -12.07 18.25 3.60
N VAL A 210 -12.39 17.08 3.04
CA VAL A 210 -11.43 16.23 2.31
C VAL A 210 -11.85 16.15 0.84
N VAL A 211 -10.94 16.51 -0.06
CA VAL A 211 -11.15 16.47 -1.52
C VAL A 211 -10.14 15.52 -2.15
N THR A 212 -10.60 14.59 -2.98
CA THR A 212 -9.73 13.76 -3.81
C THR A 212 -9.57 14.42 -5.18
N ASP A 213 -8.32 14.57 -5.64
CA ASP A 213 -7.95 15.04 -6.98
C ASP A 213 -7.20 13.90 -7.69
N PRO A 214 -7.90 12.99 -8.39
CA PRO A 214 -7.29 11.82 -9.04
C PRO A 214 -6.36 12.16 -10.23
N ASP A 215 -6.57 13.33 -10.84
CA ASP A 215 -5.74 13.81 -11.95
C ASP A 215 -4.41 14.37 -11.42
N GLY A 216 -4.47 15.14 -10.33
CA GLY A 216 -3.31 15.62 -9.58
C GLY A 216 -2.72 14.59 -8.62
N ALA A 217 -3.36 13.42 -8.49
CA ALA A 217 -2.96 12.31 -7.64
C ALA A 217 -2.67 12.79 -6.19
N ARG A 218 -3.67 13.41 -5.58
CA ARG A 218 -3.56 13.98 -4.23
C ARG A 218 -4.91 14.01 -3.52
N LEU A 219 -4.85 14.01 -2.20
CA LEU A 219 -5.96 14.22 -1.30
C LEU A 219 -5.72 15.52 -0.54
N ILE A 220 -6.68 16.44 -0.54
CA ILE A 220 -6.53 17.75 0.09
C ILE A 220 -7.46 17.81 1.31
N VAL A 221 -6.88 18.00 2.49
CA VAL A 221 -7.60 18.17 3.76
C VAL A 221 -7.61 19.64 4.15
N PHE A 222 -8.76 20.29 4.03
CA PHE A 222 -9.01 21.64 4.50
C PHE A 222 -9.43 21.58 5.96
N ARG A 223 -8.56 21.99 6.88
CA ARG A 223 -8.86 21.90 8.31
C ARG A 223 -9.61 23.12 8.79
N GLN A 224 -10.55 22.90 9.70
CA GLN A 224 -11.29 23.97 10.31
C GLN A 224 -10.43 24.69 11.36
N ARG A 225 -10.23 25.99 11.18
CA ARG A 225 -9.57 26.87 12.15
C ARG A 225 -10.58 27.76 12.86
N LYS A 226 -10.55 27.71 14.19
CA LYS A 226 -11.42 28.50 15.07
C LYS A 226 -11.31 29.99 14.72
N GLY A 227 -12.44 30.59 14.29
CA GLY A 227 -12.52 32.01 13.93
C GLY A 227 -11.97 32.39 12.55
N GLN A 228 -11.43 31.43 11.77
CA GLN A 228 -10.87 31.67 10.43
C GLN A 228 -11.58 30.88 9.31
N GLY A 229 -12.42 29.90 9.64
CA GLY A 229 -13.08 29.05 8.62
C GLY A 229 -12.20 27.85 8.26
N LEU A 230 -12.32 27.33 7.03
CA LEU A 230 -11.37 26.34 6.53
C LEU A 230 -10.02 26.99 6.27
N ASP A 231 -8.94 26.26 6.53
CA ASP A 231 -7.61 26.68 6.11
C ASP A 231 -7.40 26.46 4.61
N ALA A 232 -6.20 26.78 4.11
CA ALA A 232 -5.88 26.73 2.69
C ALA A 232 -5.89 25.31 2.08
N GLY A 233 -6.17 24.27 2.86
CA GLY A 233 -6.04 22.88 2.43
C GLY A 233 -4.60 22.39 2.56
N THR A 234 -4.43 21.27 3.25
CA THR A 234 -3.18 20.52 3.27
C THR A 234 -3.29 19.41 2.24
N ALA A 235 -2.50 19.47 1.17
CA ALA A 235 -2.42 18.40 0.19
C ALA A 235 -1.52 17.27 0.69
N TRP A 236 -2.01 16.05 0.55
CA TRP A 236 -1.31 14.79 0.76
C TRP A 236 -1.22 14.07 -0.58
N PRO A 237 -0.08 13.47 -0.91
CA PRO A 237 0.05 12.67 -2.13
C PRO A 237 -0.88 11.45 -2.08
N GLY A 238 -1.46 11.07 -3.22
CA GLY A 238 -2.30 9.88 -3.33
C GLY A 238 -1.51 8.59 -3.60
N LEU A 239 -0.26 8.74 -4.02
CA LEU A 239 0.68 7.77 -4.58
C LEU A 239 0.03 6.80 -5.56
N LEU A 240 -0.63 7.34 -6.59
CA LEU A 240 -1.22 6.54 -7.68
C LEU A 240 -0.14 5.93 -8.60
N ASP A 241 -0.45 4.83 -9.28
CA ASP A 241 0.49 4.05 -10.11
C ASP A 241 1.79 3.75 -9.36
N VAL A 242 1.67 3.08 -8.22
CA VAL A 242 2.84 2.52 -7.54
C VAL A 242 3.41 1.41 -8.43
N GLN A 243 4.72 1.49 -8.69
CA GLN A 243 5.42 0.57 -9.59
C GLN A 243 6.43 -0.31 -8.85
N GLN A 244 6.99 0.17 -7.74
CA GLN A 244 7.96 -0.56 -6.93
C GLN A 244 7.74 -0.28 -5.45
N VAL A 245 8.01 -1.29 -4.63
CA VAL A 245 8.00 -1.23 -3.17
C VAL A 245 9.32 -1.77 -2.61
N ARG A 246 9.82 -1.14 -1.56
CA ARG A 246 10.96 -1.63 -0.77
C ARG A 246 10.67 -1.44 0.71
N ALA A 247 11.19 -2.31 1.55
CA ALA A 247 10.99 -2.23 2.98
C ALA A 247 12.32 -2.39 3.73
N ALA A 248 12.55 -1.54 4.73
CA ALA A 248 13.67 -1.65 5.66
C ALA A 248 13.33 -0.93 6.97
N ASP A 249 13.91 -1.40 8.07
CA ASP A 249 13.86 -0.72 9.37
C ASP A 249 14.91 0.40 9.37
N PHE A 250 14.52 1.59 8.92
CA PHE A 250 15.44 2.71 8.78
C PHE A 250 15.73 3.38 10.12
N ASN A 251 14.77 3.42 11.04
CA ASN A 251 14.94 4.05 12.36
C ASN A 251 15.47 3.07 13.44
N LYS A 252 15.64 1.79 13.10
CA LYS A 252 16.13 0.71 13.98
C LYS A 252 15.19 0.46 15.16
N ASP A 253 13.88 0.62 14.96
CA ASP A 253 12.85 0.41 15.98
C ASP A 253 12.23 -0.99 15.96
N GLY A 254 12.69 -1.85 15.05
CA GLY A 254 12.22 -3.22 14.84
C GLY A 254 11.08 -3.33 13.83
N ARG A 255 10.50 -2.22 13.35
CA ARG A 255 9.47 -2.20 12.30
C ARG A 255 10.06 -1.70 11.00
N ALA A 256 9.84 -2.43 9.92
CA ALA A 256 10.22 -1.92 8.61
C ALA A 256 9.26 -0.82 8.13
N GLU A 257 9.83 0.30 7.69
CA GLU A 257 9.13 1.28 6.86
C GLU A 257 9.13 0.86 5.40
N ILE A 258 8.16 1.35 4.64
CA ILE A 258 7.94 1.00 3.24
C ILE A 258 8.14 2.22 2.35
N VAL A 259 9.09 2.12 1.44
CA VAL A 259 9.31 3.08 0.34
C VAL A 259 8.49 2.63 -0.86
N VAL A 260 7.72 3.55 -1.43
CA VAL A 260 6.90 3.31 -2.62
C VAL A 260 7.32 4.25 -3.75
N LEU A 261 7.43 3.73 -4.97
CA LEU A 261 7.70 4.53 -6.16
C LEU A 261 6.40 4.76 -6.94
N SER A 262 5.93 6.01 -6.99
CA SER A 262 4.79 6.40 -7.81
C SER A 262 5.25 6.97 -9.15
N GLY A 263 4.96 6.23 -10.22
CA GLY A 263 5.28 6.66 -11.58
C GLY A 263 4.43 7.85 -12.04
N LYS A 264 3.16 7.89 -11.62
CA LYS A 264 2.21 8.96 -12.00
C LYS A 264 2.47 10.26 -11.24
N GLU A 265 2.76 10.20 -9.95
CA GLU A 265 3.10 11.39 -9.13
C GLU A 265 4.55 11.82 -9.28
N LYS A 266 5.39 10.98 -9.89
CA LYS A 266 6.81 11.27 -10.14
C LYS A 266 7.54 11.56 -8.83
N THR A 267 7.25 10.79 -7.80
CA THR A 267 7.84 10.92 -6.47
C THR A 267 8.03 9.55 -5.81
N LEU A 268 8.82 9.53 -4.75
CA LEU A 268 8.87 8.42 -3.81
C LEU A 268 8.04 8.78 -2.58
N GLY A 269 7.33 7.82 -2.02
CA GLY A 269 6.63 7.95 -0.74
C GLY A 269 7.27 7.08 0.32
N LEU A 270 7.16 7.48 1.58
CA LEU A 270 7.51 6.67 2.74
C LEU A 270 6.28 6.48 3.62
N THR A 271 5.95 5.24 3.95
CA THR A 271 4.88 4.90 4.88
C THR A 271 5.35 3.85 5.88
N GLN A 272 4.55 3.63 6.92
CA GLN A 272 4.73 2.61 7.93
C GLN A 272 3.36 2.06 8.31
N LEU A 273 3.33 0.83 8.82
CA LEU A 273 2.15 0.28 9.45
C LEU A 273 2.02 0.85 10.86
N SER A 274 0.86 1.41 11.19
CA SER A 274 0.55 1.95 12.51
C SER A 274 -0.89 1.64 12.87
N GLU A 275 -1.12 1.08 14.06
CA GLU A 275 -2.47 0.72 14.55
C GLU A 275 -3.25 -0.15 13.53
N GLY A 276 -2.57 -1.14 12.93
CA GLY A 276 -3.17 -2.06 11.95
C GLY A 276 -3.51 -1.46 10.59
N ARG A 277 -3.06 -0.23 10.29
CA ARG A 277 -3.27 0.42 8.99
C ARG A 277 -2.00 1.10 8.49
N LEU A 278 -1.81 1.09 7.17
CA LEU A 278 -0.76 1.90 6.55
C LEU A 278 -1.17 3.37 6.61
N ALA A 279 -0.28 4.21 7.13
CA ALA A 279 -0.47 5.65 7.05
C ALA A 279 -0.43 6.11 5.58
N PHE A 280 -1.04 7.26 5.28
CA PHE A 280 -0.80 7.91 3.99
C PHE A 280 0.69 8.17 3.84
N PRO A 281 1.34 7.72 2.75
CA PRO A 281 2.78 7.87 2.66
C PRO A 281 3.14 9.35 2.51
N VAL A 282 4.25 9.74 3.12
CA VAL A 282 4.79 11.09 3.03
C VAL A 282 5.70 11.16 1.81
N SER A 283 5.53 12.19 0.97
CA SER A 283 6.42 12.41 -0.16
C SER A 283 7.85 12.65 0.32
N LEU A 284 8.78 11.89 -0.24
CA LEU A 284 10.21 12.08 -0.03
C LEU A 284 10.73 13.24 -0.90
N PRO A 285 11.80 13.93 -0.48
CA PRO A 285 12.35 15.09 -1.19
C PRO A 285 13.12 14.70 -2.46
N THR A 286 12.42 14.12 -3.44
CA THR A 286 13.00 13.65 -4.69
C THR A 286 13.17 14.76 -5.71
N THR A 287 14.30 14.76 -6.43
CA THR A 287 14.51 15.61 -7.62
C THR A 287 14.36 14.82 -8.91
N GLY A 288 13.64 15.37 -9.90
CA GLY A 288 13.30 14.73 -11.18
C GLY A 288 12.18 13.68 -11.07
N GLU A 289 11.96 12.88 -12.11
CA GLU A 289 10.94 11.81 -12.11
C GLU A 289 11.57 10.45 -11.73
N PRO A 290 11.41 9.92 -10.50
CA PRO A 290 11.94 8.59 -10.15
C PRO A 290 11.45 7.52 -11.11
N GLN A 291 12.35 6.61 -11.50
CA GLN A 291 12.07 5.53 -12.46
C GLN A 291 12.31 4.15 -11.87
N ALA A 292 13.26 4.04 -10.95
CA ALA A 292 13.50 2.83 -10.19
C ALA A 292 14.21 3.17 -8.86
N VAL A 293 13.99 2.35 -7.83
CA VAL A 293 14.49 2.55 -6.46
C VAL A 293 15.06 1.24 -5.91
N GLU A 294 16.08 1.34 -5.07
CA GLU A 294 16.64 0.23 -4.32
C GLU A 294 17.15 0.71 -2.95
N LEU A 295 17.22 -0.19 -1.98
CA LEU A 295 17.80 0.09 -0.66
C LEU A 295 19.22 -0.44 -0.61
N VAL A 296 20.15 0.40 -0.18
CA VAL A 296 21.58 0.07 -0.20
C VAL A 296 22.27 0.72 0.99
N ASP A 297 23.13 -0.01 1.66
CA ASP A 297 24.06 0.54 2.65
C ASP A 297 25.34 0.99 1.91
N LEU A 298 25.48 2.30 1.68
CA LEU A 298 26.55 2.88 0.87
C LEU A 298 27.85 3.09 1.64
N ASP A 299 27.77 3.23 2.97
CA ASP A 299 28.92 3.51 3.83
C ASP A 299 29.31 2.35 4.77
N ALA A 300 28.59 1.24 4.67
CA ALA A 300 28.78 -0.01 5.42
C ALA A 300 28.57 0.15 6.93
N ASP A 301 27.65 1.02 7.33
CA ASP A 301 27.29 1.26 8.74
C ASP A 301 26.12 0.39 9.24
N GLY A 302 25.56 -0.46 8.37
CA GLY A 302 24.43 -1.33 8.63
C GLY A 302 23.08 -0.61 8.57
N GLN A 303 23.00 0.60 8.02
CA GLN A 303 21.77 1.35 7.77
C GLN A 303 21.64 1.63 6.27
N SER A 304 20.57 1.15 5.65
CA SER A 304 20.36 1.37 4.22
C SER A 304 19.88 2.78 3.91
N GLU A 305 20.45 3.39 2.88
CA GLU A 305 19.91 4.53 2.17
C GLU A 305 18.92 4.15 1.07
N VAL A 306 18.13 5.15 0.64
CA VAL A 306 17.25 5.03 -0.54
C VAL A 306 17.99 5.55 -1.77
N LEU A 307 18.47 4.63 -2.61
CA LEU A 307 19.08 4.93 -3.89
C LEU A 307 18.02 4.90 -4.99
N TYR A 308 17.97 5.94 -5.82
CA TYR A 308 16.98 6.00 -6.90
C TYR A 308 17.54 6.60 -8.17
N VAL A 309 17.05 6.10 -9.31
CA VAL A 309 17.33 6.67 -10.63
C VAL A 309 16.20 7.60 -11.01
N SER A 310 16.55 8.84 -11.32
CA SER A 310 15.62 9.90 -11.70
C SER A 310 15.75 10.27 -13.16
N ARG A 311 14.63 10.48 -13.84
CA ARG A 311 14.56 10.98 -15.22
C ARG A 311 14.38 12.49 -15.22
N GLN A 312 15.28 13.18 -15.93
CA GLN A 312 15.16 14.58 -16.31
C GLN A 312 14.71 14.69 -17.76
N ARG A 313 13.76 15.59 -18.06
CA ARG A 313 13.34 15.90 -19.43
C ARG A 313 14.09 17.13 -19.93
N ASP A 314 14.83 16.96 -21.03
CA ASP A 314 15.59 18.05 -21.66
C ASP A 314 15.33 18.04 -23.17
N GLY A 315 14.57 19.04 -23.64
CA GLY A 315 14.36 19.28 -25.08
C GLY A 315 13.80 18.09 -25.88
N GLY A 316 13.05 17.17 -25.26
CA GLY A 316 12.50 15.96 -25.90
C GLY A 316 13.36 14.70 -25.73
N SER A 317 14.56 14.82 -25.15
CA SER A 317 15.39 13.68 -24.72
C SER A 317 15.23 13.44 -23.20
N SER A 318 15.48 12.21 -22.77
CA SER A 318 15.50 11.84 -21.35
C SER A 318 16.94 11.64 -20.90
N LYS A 319 17.34 12.32 -19.83
CA LYS A 319 18.59 12.08 -19.11
C LYS A 319 18.27 11.36 -17.80
N TYR A 320 19.16 10.48 -17.37
CA TYR A 320 18.97 9.73 -16.13
C TYR A 320 20.06 10.10 -15.13
N GLU A 321 19.69 10.26 -13.87
CA GLU A 321 20.57 10.66 -12.78
C GLU A 321 20.39 9.71 -11.61
N LEU A 322 21.49 9.17 -11.07
CA LEU A 322 21.51 8.45 -9.80
C LEU A 322 21.56 9.44 -8.64
N ARG A 323 20.73 9.22 -7.64
CA ARG A 323 20.57 10.07 -6.46
C ARG A 323 20.32 9.21 -5.24
N VAL A 324 20.60 9.76 -4.07
CA VAL A 324 20.43 9.07 -2.78
C VAL A 324 19.66 9.96 -1.82
N LEU A 325 18.79 9.33 -1.02
CA LEU A 325 18.22 9.92 0.17
C LEU A 325 18.80 9.19 1.39
N GLN A 326 19.32 9.96 2.33
CA GLN A 326 19.93 9.48 3.57
C GLN A 326 19.01 9.75 4.73
N ILE A 327 19.04 8.86 5.73
CA ILE A 327 18.32 9.05 6.97
C ILE A 327 19.00 10.17 7.75
N GLN A 328 18.20 11.14 8.18
CA GLN A 328 18.63 12.14 9.13
C GLN A 328 18.58 11.51 10.53
N PRO A 329 19.66 11.55 11.32
CA PRO A 329 19.66 11.03 12.67
C PRO A 329 18.50 11.63 13.48
N PRO A 330 17.70 10.81 14.17
CA PRO A 330 16.60 11.30 14.97
C PRO A 330 17.11 12.22 16.08
N ALA A 331 16.30 13.20 16.48
CA ALA A 331 16.56 13.94 17.71
C ALA A 331 16.56 12.97 18.91
N ALA A 332 17.26 13.30 19.99
CA ALA A 332 17.43 12.40 21.15
C ALA A 332 16.12 11.95 21.82
N ASP A 333 14.98 12.59 21.50
CA ASP A 333 13.68 12.43 22.16
C ASP A 333 12.56 12.02 21.17
N VAL A 334 12.87 11.33 20.06
CA VAL A 334 11.85 10.90 19.08
C VAL A 334 11.05 9.71 19.62
N GLU A 335 9.72 9.80 19.59
CA GLU A 335 8.84 8.71 20.02
C GLU A 335 8.96 7.49 19.09
N PRO A 336 8.96 6.25 19.61
CA PRO A 336 8.92 5.03 18.80
C PRO A 336 7.76 5.04 17.81
N GLY A 337 7.99 4.58 16.58
CA GLY A 337 6.98 4.61 15.53
C GLY A 337 6.80 5.98 14.88
N THR A 338 7.78 6.88 15.01
CA THR A 338 7.84 8.09 14.18
C THR A 338 8.57 7.77 12.89
N LEU A 339 7.98 8.13 11.74
CA LEU A 339 8.62 7.98 10.44
C LEU A 339 9.98 8.70 10.42
N PRO A 340 11.05 8.05 9.92
CA PRO A 340 12.35 8.68 9.78
C PRO A 340 12.29 9.82 8.77
N THR A 341 13.08 10.87 9.02
CA THR A 341 13.25 11.96 8.06
C THR A 341 14.36 11.58 7.09
N LEU A 342 14.05 11.43 5.80
CA LEU A 342 15.06 11.27 4.77
C LEU A 342 15.35 12.61 4.08
N VAL A 343 16.63 12.89 3.87
CA VAL A 343 17.12 14.11 3.23
C VAL A 343 17.96 13.77 2.01
N PRO A 344 18.07 14.66 1.00
CA PRO A 344 18.99 14.45 -0.11
C PRO A 344 20.42 14.25 0.41
N GLY A 345 20.98 13.08 0.11
CA GLY A 345 22.36 12.74 0.43
C GLY A 345 23.30 13.04 -0.72
N LYS A 346 24.54 12.55 -0.62
CA LYS A 346 25.57 12.74 -1.63
C LYS A 346 26.23 11.42 -2.01
N LEU A 347 26.51 11.28 -3.30
CA LEU A 347 27.33 10.22 -3.87
C LEU A 347 28.68 10.85 -4.25
N GLY A 348 29.73 10.59 -3.49
CA GLY A 348 31.07 11.06 -3.88
C GLY A 348 31.28 12.56 -3.68
N GLY A 349 30.48 13.18 -2.80
CA GLY A 349 30.41 14.64 -2.62
C GLY A 349 29.44 15.36 -3.57
N GLU A 350 28.89 14.66 -4.55
CA GLU A 350 27.93 15.18 -5.53
C GLU A 350 26.49 14.83 -5.14
N GLU A 351 25.53 15.74 -5.39
CA GLU A 351 24.09 15.49 -5.11
C GLU A 351 23.44 14.56 -6.14
N LYS A 352 24.13 14.32 -7.26
CA LYS A 352 23.65 13.51 -8.38
C LYS A 352 24.82 13.00 -9.20
N VAL A 353 24.62 11.87 -9.86
CA VAL A 353 25.54 11.35 -10.87
C VAL A 353 24.76 11.09 -12.15
N GLU A 354 25.18 11.68 -13.27
CA GLU A 354 24.57 11.40 -14.57
C GLU A 354 24.88 9.96 -15.01
N LEU A 355 23.86 9.26 -15.52
CA LEU A 355 23.95 7.89 -16.02
C LEU A 355 23.75 7.87 -17.54
N ASP A 356 24.65 7.19 -18.26
CA ASP A 356 24.50 6.96 -19.70
C ASP A 356 23.60 5.73 -19.95
N LEU A 357 22.29 5.88 -19.71
CA LEU A 357 21.31 4.81 -19.90
C LEU A 357 20.64 4.85 -21.28
N ARG A 358 20.50 3.67 -21.90
CA ARG A 358 19.79 3.48 -23.18
C ARG A 358 18.37 2.94 -22.96
N GLY A 359 17.56 3.72 -22.24
CA GLY A 359 16.17 3.39 -21.91
C GLY A 359 15.84 3.73 -20.46
N ALA A 360 14.55 3.71 -20.13
CA ALA A 360 14.13 3.89 -18.74
C ALA A 360 14.52 2.66 -17.91
N PRO A 361 15.19 2.84 -16.76
CA PRO A 361 15.50 1.72 -15.87
C PRO A 361 14.20 1.09 -15.35
N ARG A 362 14.21 -0.23 -15.20
CA ARG A 362 13.10 -1.05 -14.71
C ARG A 362 13.47 -1.84 -13.46
N GLN A 363 14.74 -2.17 -13.30
CA GLN A 363 15.22 -2.94 -12.15
C GLN A 363 16.66 -2.51 -11.82
N LEU A 364 16.94 -2.38 -10.52
CA LEU A 364 18.28 -2.27 -9.96
C LEU A 364 18.61 -3.62 -9.31
N LEU A 365 19.82 -4.12 -9.51
CA LEU A 365 20.37 -5.24 -8.75
C LEU A 365 21.70 -4.82 -8.13
N LEU A 366 21.93 -5.26 -6.90
CA LEU A 366 23.12 -4.95 -6.12
C LEU A 366 24.01 -6.18 -6.03
N THR A 367 25.32 -6.02 -6.21
CA THR A 367 26.30 -7.11 -6.09
C THR A 367 27.60 -6.57 -5.54
N ASP A 368 28.24 -7.25 -4.59
CA ASP A 368 29.60 -6.93 -4.15
C ASP A 368 30.60 -7.80 -4.94
N ALA A 369 30.89 -7.40 -6.18
CA ALA A 369 31.66 -8.21 -7.13
C ALA A 369 33.18 -8.03 -6.96
N ASP A 370 33.63 -6.98 -6.28
CA ASP A 370 35.04 -6.80 -5.89
C ASP A 370 35.35 -7.20 -4.44
N ALA A 371 34.33 -7.57 -3.66
CA ALA A 371 34.42 -8.00 -2.27
C ALA A 371 35.00 -6.90 -1.35
N ASP A 372 34.68 -5.65 -1.63
CA ASP A 372 35.07 -4.50 -0.80
C ASP A 372 34.02 -4.13 0.28
N GLY A 373 32.91 -4.85 0.32
CA GLY A 373 31.80 -4.66 1.26
C GLY A 373 30.81 -3.59 0.82
N ARG A 374 31.02 -2.94 -0.33
CA ARG A 374 30.08 -1.99 -0.94
C ARG A 374 29.53 -2.59 -2.22
N PRO A 375 28.21 -2.52 -2.47
CA PRO A 375 27.66 -3.12 -3.66
C PRO A 375 27.89 -2.25 -4.91
N GLU A 376 28.30 -2.89 -5.99
CA GLU A 376 28.07 -2.45 -7.36
C GLU A 376 26.60 -2.47 -7.74
N LEU A 377 26.24 -1.59 -8.66
CA LEU A 377 24.90 -1.43 -9.19
C LEU A 377 24.80 -1.92 -10.64
N LEU A 378 23.89 -2.86 -10.88
CA LEU A 378 23.45 -3.30 -12.19
C LEU A 378 22.07 -2.71 -12.49
N ILE A 379 21.97 -1.88 -13.53
CA ILE A 379 20.73 -1.19 -13.91
C ILE A 379 20.18 -1.78 -15.20
N TYR A 380 19.02 -2.43 -15.13
CA TYR A 380 18.34 -3.03 -16.28
C TYR A 380 17.31 -2.08 -16.87
N PRO A 381 17.42 -1.67 -18.15
CA PRO A 381 16.38 -0.90 -18.85
C PRO A 381 15.14 -1.75 -19.24
N GLY A 382 15.25 -3.07 -19.13
CA GLY A 382 14.21 -4.05 -19.45
C GLY A 382 14.75 -5.48 -19.29
N LEU A 383 13.83 -6.46 -19.21
CA LEU A 383 14.14 -7.89 -18.99
C LEU A 383 14.76 -8.61 -20.21
N ASP A 384 14.92 -7.89 -21.31
CA ASP A 384 15.49 -8.37 -22.57
C ASP A 384 16.68 -7.50 -23.02
N ARG A 385 17.11 -6.57 -22.17
CA ARG A 385 18.16 -5.59 -22.48
C ARG A 385 19.37 -5.76 -21.55
N PRO A 386 20.57 -5.47 -22.07
CA PRO A 386 21.79 -5.52 -21.27
C PRO A 386 21.71 -4.58 -20.06
N PRO A 387 22.24 -4.98 -18.90
CA PRO A 387 22.43 -4.09 -17.78
C PRO A 387 23.51 -3.04 -18.05
N HIS A 388 23.34 -1.86 -17.46
CA HIS A 388 24.39 -0.85 -17.28
C HIS A 388 25.03 -1.04 -15.90
N HIS A 389 26.36 -0.94 -15.82
CA HIS A 389 27.09 -1.29 -14.60
C HIS A 389 27.77 -0.06 -14.01
N TYR A 390 27.61 0.12 -12.71
CA TYR A 390 28.20 1.24 -12.00
C TYR A 390 28.81 0.74 -10.70
N ARG A 391 30.05 1.16 -10.44
CA ARG A 391 30.72 0.95 -9.16
C ARG A 391 30.56 2.20 -8.31
N ILE A 392 30.37 2.01 -7.00
CA ILE A 392 30.39 3.09 -6.01
C ILE A 392 31.70 2.96 -5.23
N THR A 393 32.63 3.91 -5.38
CA THR A 393 33.94 3.84 -4.70
C THR A 393 33.81 4.07 -3.20
N ALA A 394 34.87 3.80 -2.44
CA ALA A 394 34.93 4.07 -1.00
C ALA A 394 34.67 5.55 -0.64
N GLU A 395 35.01 6.48 -1.53
CA GLU A 395 34.70 7.91 -1.37
C GLU A 395 33.25 8.25 -1.76
N GLY A 396 32.46 7.27 -2.22
CA GLY A 396 31.09 7.40 -2.70
C GLY A 396 30.96 7.76 -4.18
N LYS A 397 32.07 7.83 -4.94
CA LYS A 397 32.00 8.24 -6.35
C LYS A 397 31.41 7.13 -7.20
N VAL A 398 30.48 7.48 -8.07
CA VAL A 398 29.87 6.53 -8.99
C VAL A 398 30.66 6.54 -10.29
N LYS A 399 31.14 5.38 -10.70
CA LYS A 399 31.92 5.19 -11.92
C LYS A 399 31.24 4.14 -12.80
N GLU A 400 30.95 4.50 -14.05
CA GLU A 400 30.50 3.52 -15.03
C GLU A 400 31.60 2.49 -15.27
N ILE A 401 31.24 1.21 -15.17
CA ILE A 401 32.08 0.10 -15.54
C ILE A 401 31.72 -0.29 -16.97
N PRO A 402 32.65 -0.14 -17.94
CA PRO A 402 32.40 -0.53 -19.31
C PRO A 402 31.90 -1.97 -19.38
N SER A 403 30.74 -2.17 -19.97
CA SER A 403 30.10 -3.49 -20.00
C SER A 403 30.69 -4.44 -21.07
N ASP A 404 31.82 -4.13 -21.70
CA ASP A 404 32.44 -4.97 -22.75
C ASP A 404 33.89 -5.36 -22.46
N ASP A 405 34.19 -6.62 -22.82
CA ASP A 405 35.52 -7.23 -23.09
C ASP A 405 35.37 -8.74 -23.48
N GLY A 406 34.18 -9.23 -23.90
CA GLY A 406 33.94 -10.66 -24.22
C GLY A 406 33.48 -11.56 -23.06
N ILE A 407 33.15 -10.95 -21.92
CA ILE A 407 32.87 -11.59 -20.63
C ILE A 407 31.39 -12.00 -20.51
N GLY A 408 30.53 -11.53 -21.42
CA GLY A 408 29.18 -12.04 -21.63
C GLY A 408 28.12 -11.44 -20.72
N ILE A 409 28.49 -10.65 -19.71
CA ILE A 409 27.56 -10.03 -18.75
C ILE A 409 26.48 -9.14 -19.40
N ARG A 410 26.75 -8.55 -20.58
CA ARG A 410 25.76 -7.80 -21.36
C ARG A 410 24.56 -8.64 -21.80
N ASP A 411 24.76 -9.91 -22.09
CA ASP A 411 23.70 -10.76 -22.62
C ASP A 411 22.91 -11.44 -21.49
N VAL A 412 23.31 -11.24 -20.23
CA VAL A 412 22.81 -11.97 -19.06
C VAL A 412 21.57 -11.27 -18.51
N GLN A 413 20.47 -12.02 -18.51
CA GLN A 413 19.21 -11.57 -17.92
C GLN A 413 19.21 -11.74 -16.39
N PRO A 414 18.33 -11.05 -15.64
CA PRO A 414 18.29 -11.15 -14.18
C PRO A 414 18.22 -12.59 -13.64
N GLY A 415 17.43 -13.47 -14.27
CA GLY A 415 17.30 -14.89 -13.85
C GLY A 415 18.49 -15.79 -14.17
N GLU A 416 19.44 -15.30 -14.98
CA GLU A 416 20.70 -15.95 -15.33
C GLU A 416 21.86 -15.53 -14.40
N LEU A 417 21.65 -14.50 -13.58
CA LEU A 417 22.59 -14.09 -12.53
C LEU A 417 22.30 -14.79 -11.20
N PHE A 418 23.37 -15.11 -10.50
CA PHE A 418 23.33 -15.43 -9.08
C PHE A 418 24.28 -14.50 -8.33
N ILE A 419 23.75 -13.85 -7.30
CA ILE A 419 24.47 -12.95 -6.40
C ILE A 419 24.31 -13.55 -5.01
N GLY A 420 25.42 -13.87 -4.36
CA GLY A 420 25.42 -14.55 -3.07
C GLY A 420 26.83 -14.71 -2.55
N THR A 421 27.09 -15.82 -1.85
CA THR A 421 28.41 -16.14 -1.31
C THR A 421 28.97 -17.44 -1.89
N LEU A 422 30.29 -17.50 -2.02
CA LEU A 422 31.07 -18.68 -2.32
C LEU A 422 32.24 -18.76 -1.33
N ASN A 423 32.23 -19.77 -0.45
CA ASN A 423 33.17 -19.94 0.67
C ASN A 423 33.20 -18.74 1.62
N GLY A 424 32.01 -18.19 1.92
CA GLY A 424 31.84 -17.01 2.77
C GLY A 424 32.32 -15.70 2.17
N SER A 425 32.76 -15.69 0.90
CA SER A 425 33.10 -14.47 0.16
C SER A 425 31.99 -14.12 -0.84
N PRO A 426 31.68 -12.85 -1.09
CA PRO A 426 30.76 -12.45 -2.15
C PRO A 426 31.11 -13.05 -3.52
N VAL A 427 30.09 -13.43 -4.29
CA VAL A 427 30.24 -13.98 -5.64
C VAL A 427 29.14 -13.49 -6.58
N THR A 428 29.52 -13.18 -7.81
CA THR A 428 28.61 -12.93 -8.92
C THR A 428 28.82 -14.03 -9.96
N LEU A 429 27.85 -14.93 -10.11
CA LEU A 429 27.87 -15.95 -11.13
C LEU A 429 26.92 -15.57 -12.27
N ALA A 430 27.38 -15.73 -13.50
CA ALA A 430 26.57 -15.47 -14.69
C ALA A 430 26.47 -16.72 -15.54
N ALA A 431 25.25 -17.26 -15.66
CA ALA A 431 24.93 -18.30 -16.63
C ALA A 431 24.71 -17.68 -18.00
N HIS A 432 25.31 -18.26 -19.04
CA HIS A 432 25.04 -17.82 -20.39
C HIS A 432 25.41 -18.91 -21.40
N LYS A 433 24.45 -19.26 -22.27
CA LYS A 433 24.61 -20.29 -23.31
C LYS A 433 25.07 -21.64 -22.74
N LYS A 434 26.37 -21.92 -22.76
CA LYS A 434 26.96 -23.23 -22.38
C LYS A 434 27.94 -23.13 -21.22
N PHE A 435 27.94 -22.02 -20.50
CA PHE A 435 28.89 -21.85 -19.40
C PHE A 435 28.27 -21.03 -18.27
N VAL A 436 28.86 -21.19 -17.10
CA VAL A 436 28.74 -20.24 -16.00
C VAL A 436 30.10 -19.59 -15.82
N ARG A 437 30.11 -18.28 -15.59
CA ARG A 437 31.32 -17.53 -15.26
C ARG A 437 31.22 -17.03 -13.83
N ASN A 438 32.26 -17.27 -13.06
CA ASN A 438 32.51 -16.53 -11.84
C ASN A 438 33.13 -15.19 -12.23
N LEU A 439 32.38 -14.12 -11.95
CA LEU A 439 32.72 -12.77 -12.32
C LEU A 439 33.18 -12.01 -11.09
N ARG A 440 34.33 -11.36 -11.21
CA ARG A 440 34.79 -10.35 -10.25
C ARG A 440 35.02 -9.03 -10.94
N LEU A 441 34.95 -7.96 -10.16
CA LEU A 441 35.37 -6.65 -10.60
C LEU A 441 36.80 -6.40 -10.09
N GLU A 442 37.77 -6.30 -11.01
CA GLU A 442 39.17 -6.01 -10.69
C GLU A 442 39.62 -4.78 -11.49
N GLN A 443 40.14 -3.76 -10.81
CA GLN A 443 40.62 -2.52 -11.46
C GLN A 443 39.59 -1.91 -12.44
N ASP A 444 38.31 -1.89 -12.02
CA ASP A 444 37.17 -1.38 -12.79
C ASP A 444 36.93 -2.13 -14.11
N ARG A 445 37.31 -3.41 -14.17
CA ARG A 445 37.02 -4.31 -15.29
C ARG A 445 36.47 -5.61 -14.75
N TRP A 446 35.44 -6.11 -15.41
CA TRP A 446 34.97 -7.45 -15.15
C TRP A 446 36.07 -8.44 -15.54
N VAL A 447 36.34 -9.40 -14.67
CA VAL A 447 37.29 -10.48 -14.89
C VAL A 447 36.57 -11.80 -14.66
N VAL A 448 36.73 -12.71 -15.61
CA VAL A 448 36.34 -14.11 -15.39
C VAL A 448 37.42 -14.75 -14.56
N THR A 449 37.14 -14.97 -13.27
CA THR A 449 38.08 -15.67 -12.38
C THR A 449 38.05 -17.16 -12.66
N GLU A 450 36.85 -17.70 -12.90
CA GLU A 450 36.63 -19.10 -13.24
C GLU A 450 35.52 -19.23 -14.27
N GLN A 451 35.62 -20.22 -15.16
CA GLN A 451 34.58 -20.56 -16.13
C GLN A 451 34.26 -22.05 -16.06
N TYR A 452 32.99 -22.33 -15.87
CA TYR A 452 32.44 -23.68 -15.77
C TYR A 452 31.71 -24.00 -17.07
N ASN A 453 32.26 -24.93 -17.85
CA ASN A 453 31.74 -25.24 -19.18
C ASN A 453 30.86 -26.49 -19.18
N ALA A 454 29.75 -26.39 -19.89
CA ALA A 454 29.00 -27.54 -20.37
C ALA A 454 29.61 -28.06 -21.68
N THR A 455 29.85 -29.37 -21.74
CA THR A 455 30.57 -30.01 -22.86
C THR A 455 29.67 -30.50 -24.00
N GLU A 456 28.36 -30.63 -23.77
CA GLU A 456 27.43 -31.26 -24.71
C GLU A 456 26.97 -30.29 -25.80
N SER A 457 26.59 -30.84 -26.96
CA SER A 457 26.08 -30.06 -28.09
C SER A 457 24.76 -29.35 -27.76
N GLU A 458 23.89 -30.01 -26.99
CA GLU A 458 22.55 -29.51 -26.64
C GLU A 458 22.51 -28.70 -25.34
N ALA A 459 23.64 -28.52 -24.67
CA ALA A 459 23.71 -27.78 -23.41
C ALA A 459 23.18 -26.35 -23.56
N ARG A 460 22.34 -25.95 -22.60
CA ARG A 460 21.84 -24.59 -22.46
C ARG A 460 21.67 -24.25 -20.99
N VAL A 461 22.73 -23.73 -20.38
CA VAL A 461 22.77 -23.29 -18.99
C VAL A 461 21.98 -21.99 -18.87
N ALA A 462 20.82 -22.06 -18.22
CA ALA A 462 19.85 -20.98 -18.09
C ALA A 462 19.91 -20.28 -16.72
N GLY A 463 20.66 -20.84 -15.76
CA GLY A 463 20.80 -20.30 -14.42
C GLY A 463 21.93 -20.99 -13.66
N THR A 464 22.24 -20.47 -12.48
CA THR A 464 23.31 -21.00 -11.62
C THR A 464 23.10 -20.62 -10.16
N ALA A 465 23.79 -21.30 -9.24
CA ALA A 465 23.84 -20.97 -7.83
C ALA A 465 25.15 -21.47 -7.20
N ALA A 466 25.52 -20.89 -6.05
CA ALA A 466 26.57 -21.41 -5.17
C ALA A 466 26.01 -21.69 -3.77
N LEU A 467 26.28 -22.87 -3.22
CA LEU A 467 25.86 -23.30 -1.88
C LEU A 467 26.61 -24.56 -1.43
N ASP A 468 26.74 -24.77 -0.12
CA ASP A 468 27.25 -26.01 0.49
C ASP A 468 26.18 -27.10 0.51
N LEU A 469 26.37 -28.16 -0.28
CA LEU A 469 25.39 -29.24 -0.47
C LEU A 469 25.63 -30.47 0.42
N ASP A 470 26.74 -30.60 1.14
CA ASP A 470 26.98 -31.78 2.01
C ASP A 470 27.68 -31.51 3.34
N GLY A 471 27.84 -30.25 3.72
CA GLY A 471 28.48 -29.84 4.96
C GLY A 471 30.00 -29.90 4.93
N GLN A 472 30.59 -30.15 3.77
CA GLN A 472 32.03 -30.08 3.63
C GLN A 472 32.44 -28.65 3.26
N PRO A 473 33.54 -28.12 3.84
CA PRO A 473 34.06 -26.82 3.44
C PRO A 473 34.36 -26.80 1.94
N GLY A 474 33.80 -25.83 1.22
CA GLY A 474 33.91 -25.73 -0.22
C GLY A 474 32.54 -25.69 -0.89
N ASP A 475 31.95 -24.50 -1.06
CA ASP A 475 30.65 -24.36 -1.71
C ASP A 475 30.68 -24.93 -3.14
N GLU A 476 29.63 -25.69 -3.49
CA GLU A 476 29.43 -26.22 -4.83
C GLU A 476 28.87 -25.18 -5.78
N ILE A 477 29.25 -25.30 -7.06
CA ILE A 477 28.65 -24.52 -8.14
C ILE A 477 27.62 -25.38 -8.85
N VAL A 478 26.38 -24.92 -8.89
CA VAL A 478 25.28 -25.59 -9.59
C VAL A 478 25.04 -24.90 -10.93
N LEU A 479 25.09 -25.67 -12.03
CA LEU A 479 24.73 -25.25 -13.38
C LEU A 479 23.32 -25.78 -13.68
N ILE A 480 22.38 -24.88 -13.96
CA ILE A 480 20.99 -25.23 -14.25
C ILE A 480 20.82 -25.33 -15.77
N ASP A 481 20.97 -26.53 -16.32
CA ASP A 481 20.95 -26.76 -17.77
C ASP A 481 19.56 -27.17 -18.26
N SER A 482 18.90 -26.24 -18.95
CA SER A 482 17.58 -26.44 -19.54
C SER A 482 17.61 -27.21 -20.87
N GLY A 483 18.77 -27.27 -21.53
CA GLY A 483 18.95 -27.92 -22.83
C GLY A 483 19.07 -29.43 -22.68
N ILE A 484 20.03 -29.88 -21.86
CA ILE A 484 20.17 -31.31 -21.52
C ILE A 484 19.30 -31.72 -20.32
N ARG A 485 18.59 -30.77 -19.71
CA ARG A 485 17.63 -31.01 -18.63
C ARG A 485 18.26 -31.63 -17.38
N ARG A 486 19.37 -31.05 -16.92
CA ARG A 486 20.11 -31.51 -15.72
C ARG A 486 20.63 -30.35 -14.90
N LEU A 487 20.65 -30.51 -13.58
CA LEU A 487 21.55 -29.78 -12.71
C LEU A 487 22.91 -30.45 -12.77
N ARG A 488 23.94 -29.66 -12.98
CA ARG A 488 25.32 -30.12 -12.88
C ARG A 488 25.98 -29.45 -11.70
N VAL A 489 26.34 -30.27 -10.73
CA VAL A 489 26.97 -29.82 -9.49
C VAL A 489 28.47 -30.03 -9.62
N LEU A 490 29.21 -28.95 -9.51
CA LEU A 490 30.66 -28.93 -9.57
C LEU A 490 31.20 -28.74 -8.17
N ARG A 491 32.21 -29.54 -7.82
CA ARG A 491 32.93 -29.43 -6.55
C ARG A 491 34.38 -29.09 -6.79
N LYS A 492 34.93 -28.23 -5.95
CA LYS A 492 36.35 -27.89 -5.97
C LYS A 492 37.18 -29.07 -5.48
N LYS A 493 38.11 -29.55 -6.31
CA LYS A 493 39.08 -30.60 -5.98
C LYS A 493 40.43 -30.26 -6.60
N ASP A 494 41.48 -30.24 -5.78
CA ASP A 494 42.84 -29.84 -6.18
C ASP A 494 42.84 -28.45 -6.86
N GLU A 495 42.19 -27.47 -6.23
CA GLU A 495 41.99 -26.10 -6.74
C GLU A 495 41.11 -25.94 -8.00
N VAL A 496 40.54 -27.01 -8.55
CA VAL A 496 39.71 -26.94 -9.76
C VAL A 496 38.33 -27.50 -9.52
N TYR A 497 37.29 -26.78 -9.96
CA TYR A 497 35.93 -27.31 -9.97
C TYR A 497 35.79 -28.42 -11.02
N ARG A 498 35.36 -29.59 -10.56
CA ARG A 498 35.11 -30.77 -11.41
C ARG A 498 33.67 -31.24 -11.21
N PRO A 499 33.03 -31.83 -12.25
CA PRO A 499 31.75 -32.47 -12.09
C PRO A 499 31.79 -33.45 -10.92
N TRP A 500 30.93 -33.20 -9.94
CA TRP A 500 30.78 -34.03 -8.76
C TRP A 500 29.54 -34.88 -8.87
N LYS A 501 28.41 -34.25 -9.18
CA LYS A 501 27.11 -34.90 -9.28
C LYS A 501 26.27 -34.27 -10.39
N GLU A 502 25.40 -35.09 -10.97
CA GLU A 502 24.38 -34.62 -11.90
C GLU A 502 23.01 -35.03 -11.38
N VAL A 503 22.05 -34.14 -11.54
CA VAL A 503 20.68 -34.36 -11.10
C VAL A 503 19.75 -34.11 -12.27
N GLU A 504 18.86 -35.04 -12.60
CA GLU A 504 17.92 -34.85 -13.71
C GLU A 504 16.85 -33.81 -13.36
N LEU A 505 16.67 -32.80 -14.22
CA LEU A 505 15.62 -31.78 -14.08
C LEU A 505 14.33 -32.15 -14.81
N GLY A 506 14.40 -33.04 -15.80
CA GLY A 506 13.28 -33.29 -16.70
C GLY A 506 12.80 -32.03 -17.43
N ARG A 507 11.51 -31.93 -17.72
CA ARG A 507 10.93 -30.76 -18.41
C ARG A 507 10.58 -29.63 -17.42
N PHE A 508 11.58 -29.11 -16.72
CA PHE A 508 11.41 -28.00 -15.79
C PHE A 508 11.51 -26.63 -16.51
N PRO A 509 10.47 -25.77 -16.47
CA PRO A 509 10.44 -24.50 -17.19
C PRO A 509 11.12 -23.36 -16.41
N TYR A 510 12.44 -23.48 -16.17
CA TYR A 510 13.24 -22.56 -15.34
C TYR A 510 13.06 -21.07 -15.70
N LEU A 511 12.99 -20.23 -14.65
CA LEU A 511 12.92 -18.77 -14.70
C LEU A 511 14.02 -18.13 -13.84
N SER A 512 14.15 -18.55 -12.58
CA SER A 512 15.08 -18.00 -11.61
C SER A 512 15.37 -19.01 -10.50
N SER A 513 16.33 -18.71 -9.62
CA SER A 513 16.62 -19.52 -8.43
C SER A 513 16.93 -18.64 -7.23
N LYS A 514 16.78 -19.23 -6.04
CA LYS A 514 17.12 -18.64 -4.74
C LYS A 514 17.80 -19.70 -3.88
N VAL A 515 18.58 -19.22 -2.91
CA VAL A 515 19.23 -20.05 -1.91
C VAL A 515 18.71 -19.61 -0.55
N ALA A 516 18.19 -20.55 0.23
CA ALA A 516 17.61 -20.35 1.56
C ALA A 516 17.59 -21.68 2.33
N ASP A 517 17.60 -21.65 3.67
CA ASP A 517 17.42 -22.86 4.50
C ASP A 517 15.94 -23.25 4.54
N LEU A 518 15.50 -24.16 3.68
CA LEU A 518 14.08 -24.47 3.46
C LEU A 518 13.54 -25.56 4.39
N ASP A 519 14.39 -26.38 5.01
CA ASP A 519 13.98 -27.38 5.99
C ASP A 519 14.44 -27.10 7.43
N GLY A 520 14.96 -25.90 7.68
CA GLY A 520 15.31 -25.40 9.01
C GLY A 520 16.43 -26.21 9.67
N ASP A 521 17.28 -26.86 8.89
CA ASP A 521 18.36 -27.70 9.39
C ASP A 521 19.68 -26.91 9.58
N GLY A 522 19.64 -25.61 9.33
CA GLY A 522 20.77 -24.68 9.39
C GLY A 522 21.62 -24.69 8.13
N ARG A 523 21.24 -25.42 7.07
CA ARG A 523 21.94 -25.49 5.79
C ARG A 523 21.14 -24.79 4.72
N GLN A 524 21.86 -24.20 3.76
CA GLN A 524 21.22 -23.54 2.63
C GLN A 524 20.82 -24.57 1.57
N ASP A 525 19.59 -24.46 1.08
CA ASP A 525 19.03 -25.28 0.01
C ASP A 525 18.87 -24.46 -1.27
N LEU A 526 18.82 -25.15 -2.42
CA LEU A 526 18.57 -24.49 -3.71
C LEU A 526 17.11 -24.61 -4.11
N LEU A 527 16.44 -23.47 -4.20
CA LEU A 527 15.09 -23.31 -4.73
C LEU A 527 15.15 -22.89 -6.20
N LEU A 528 14.53 -23.69 -7.07
CA LEU A 528 14.39 -23.41 -8.49
C LEU A 528 12.95 -23.00 -8.78
N PHE A 529 12.78 -21.90 -9.50
CA PHE A 529 11.49 -21.43 -9.97
C PHE A 529 11.34 -21.62 -11.46
N GLY A 530 10.15 -22.03 -11.86
CA GLY A 530 9.74 -22.15 -13.23
C GLY A 530 8.27 -21.79 -13.40
N ARG A 531 7.84 -21.65 -14.66
CA ARG A 531 6.43 -21.35 -14.97
C ARG A 531 5.50 -22.42 -14.39
N GLY A 532 4.83 -22.10 -13.30
CA GLY A 532 3.90 -22.96 -12.56
C GLY A 532 4.49 -24.23 -11.97
N LYS A 533 5.81 -24.24 -11.75
CA LYS A 533 6.52 -25.32 -11.06
C LYS A 533 7.67 -24.74 -10.26
N PHE A 534 7.95 -25.31 -9.12
CA PHE A 534 9.22 -25.08 -8.42
C PHE A 534 9.87 -26.43 -8.08
N ALA A 535 11.15 -26.40 -7.75
CA ALA A 535 11.88 -27.59 -7.29
C ALA A 535 12.87 -27.19 -6.20
N VAL A 536 13.06 -28.07 -5.23
CA VAL A 536 14.03 -27.88 -4.14
C VAL A 536 15.09 -28.95 -4.21
N LEU A 537 16.35 -28.54 -4.11
CA LEU A 537 17.48 -29.41 -3.88
C LEU A 537 17.99 -29.18 -2.46
N TYR A 538 17.68 -30.13 -1.56
CA TYR A 538 18.12 -30.08 -0.17
C TYR A 538 19.61 -30.43 -0.01
N ALA A 539 20.33 -29.64 0.79
CA ALA A 539 21.68 -29.94 1.21
C ALA A 539 21.74 -31.14 2.19
N GLY A 540 22.93 -31.71 2.39
CA GLY A 540 23.19 -32.81 3.34
C GLY A 540 22.80 -34.22 2.87
N ARG A 541 22.31 -34.41 1.64
CA ARG A 541 21.89 -35.73 1.13
C ARG A 541 23.01 -36.48 0.40
N VAL A 542 23.21 -37.74 0.76
CA VAL A 542 24.32 -38.60 0.26
C VAL A 542 24.24 -38.85 -1.25
N ASP A 543 23.02 -38.87 -1.82
CA ASP A 543 22.76 -39.04 -3.26
C ASP A 543 21.66 -38.05 -3.70
N PRO A 544 22.00 -36.81 -4.11
CA PRO A 544 21.05 -35.81 -4.57
C PRO A 544 20.46 -36.29 -5.89
N GLN A 545 19.35 -36.99 -5.78
CA GLN A 545 18.41 -37.16 -6.87
C GLN A 545 17.38 -36.05 -6.72
N LEU A 546 16.95 -35.44 -7.84
CA LEU A 546 15.71 -34.68 -7.86
C LEU A 546 14.63 -35.74 -7.76
N SER A 547 14.32 -36.13 -6.54
CA SER A 547 13.05 -36.76 -6.24
C SER A 547 12.03 -35.65 -6.19
N GLU A 548 10.91 -35.82 -6.87
CA GLU A 548 9.73 -35.05 -6.59
C GLU A 548 9.38 -35.27 -5.10
N ILE A 549 9.79 -34.33 -4.25
CA ILE A 549 9.50 -34.34 -2.81
C ILE A 549 8.05 -33.95 -2.57
N ALA A 550 7.53 -33.09 -3.45
CA ALA A 550 6.16 -32.67 -3.54
C ALA A 550 5.93 -32.03 -4.90
N THR A 551 4.78 -32.30 -5.50
CA THR A 551 4.20 -31.46 -6.54
C THR A 551 2.99 -30.79 -5.95
N PHE A 552 2.93 -29.49 -6.13
CA PHE A 552 1.69 -28.77 -5.94
C PHE A 552 1.11 -28.45 -7.31
N GLU A 553 0.01 -29.14 -7.64
CA GLU A 553 -0.84 -28.76 -8.75
C GLU A 553 -2.02 -28.01 -8.15
N SER A 554 -2.16 -26.74 -8.52
CA SER A 554 -3.28 -25.94 -8.05
C SER A 554 -4.59 -26.61 -8.41
N LYS A 555 -5.52 -26.60 -7.47
CA LYS A 555 -6.91 -27.03 -7.73
C LYS A 555 -7.73 -25.93 -8.39
N LEU A 556 -7.18 -24.72 -8.48
CA LEU A 556 -7.78 -23.60 -9.18
C LEU A 556 -7.66 -23.85 -10.69
N LYS A 557 -8.70 -23.45 -11.44
CA LYS A 557 -8.70 -23.59 -12.89
C LYS A 557 -7.98 -22.40 -13.52
N ASP A 558 -7.24 -22.66 -14.59
CA ASP A 558 -6.61 -21.62 -15.43
C ASP A 558 -5.56 -20.75 -14.70
N THR A 559 -4.77 -21.34 -13.80
CA THR A 559 -3.74 -20.63 -13.03
C THR A 559 -2.51 -20.22 -13.85
N TRP A 560 -2.00 -19.01 -13.61
CA TRP A 560 -0.75 -18.48 -14.17
C TRP A 560 0.14 -17.88 -13.07
N PHE A 561 1.08 -18.69 -12.59
CA PHE A 561 2.06 -18.26 -11.61
C PHE A 561 3.11 -17.34 -12.24
N ALA A 562 3.15 -16.08 -11.81
CA ALA A 562 4.11 -15.08 -12.32
C ALA A 562 5.28 -14.82 -11.37
N ASP A 563 5.06 -15.01 -10.06
CA ASP A 563 6.06 -14.76 -9.04
C ASP A 563 5.96 -15.78 -7.91
N VAL A 564 7.06 -15.95 -7.19
CA VAL A 564 7.16 -16.78 -5.99
C VAL A 564 8.10 -16.14 -5.00
N VAL A 565 7.65 -16.01 -3.76
CA VAL A 565 8.44 -15.52 -2.64
C VAL A 565 8.48 -16.57 -1.54
N ALA A 566 9.54 -16.56 -0.72
CA ALA A 566 9.71 -17.48 0.38
C ALA A 566 10.12 -16.74 1.65
N GLY A 567 9.58 -17.17 2.79
CA GLY A 567 9.81 -16.61 4.11
C GLY A 567 8.94 -17.31 5.15
N ASP A 568 9.30 -17.20 6.42
CA ASP A 568 8.66 -17.94 7.52
C ASP A 568 7.31 -17.31 7.93
N LEU A 569 6.26 -17.60 7.16
CA LEU A 569 4.92 -17.01 7.31
C LEU A 569 4.04 -17.77 8.32
N ASN A 570 4.59 -18.77 9.01
CA ASN A 570 3.93 -19.49 10.09
C ASN A 570 4.72 -19.50 11.43
N SER A 571 5.93 -18.92 11.47
CA SER A 571 6.80 -18.75 12.64
C SER A 571 7.31 -20.08 13.20
N ASP A 572 7.45 -21.10 12.36
CA ASP A 572 8.01 -22.40 12.73
C ASP A 572 9.54 -22.49 12.55
N GLY A 573 10.16 -21.37 12.15
CA GLY A 573 11.59 -21.28 11.86
C GLY A 573 11.98 -21.80 10.48
N ARG A 574 11.00 -22.10 9.60
CA ARG A 574 11.23 -22.60 8.24
C ARG A 574 10.55 -21.67 7.22
N PRO A 575 11.17 -21.41 6.06
CA PRO A 575 10.53 -20.66 5.00
C PRO A 575 9.31 -21.41 4.42
N ASP A 576 8.18 -20.73 4.38
CA ASP A 576 7.03 -21.08 3.56
C ASP A 576 7.21 -20.57 2.13
N VAL A 577 6.43 -21.10 1.21
CA VAL A 577 6.43 -20.70 -0.21
C VAL A 577 5.09 -20.07 -0.54
N VAL A 578 5.13 -18.86 -1.11
CA VAL A 578 3.94 -18.16 -1.60
C VAL A 578 3.95 -18.12 -3.10
N LEU A 579 2.98 -18.78 -3.73
CA LEU A 579 2.77 -18.72 -5.17
C LEU A 579 1.82 -17.60 -5.53
N VAL A 580 2.22 -16.74 -6.47
CA VAL A 580 1.42 -15.60 -6.95
C VAL A 580 0.79 -15.93 -8.30
N ASP A 581 -0.51 -16.20 -8.32
CA ASP A 581 -1.27 -16.43 -9.54
C ASP A 581 -1.89 -15.14 -10.07
N THR A 582 -1.39 -14.70 -11.21
CA THR A 582 -1.78 -13.43 -11.85
C THR A 582 -2.93 -13.56 -12.83
N GLN A 583 -3.32 -14.78 -13.21
CA GLN A 583 -4.45 -15.01 -14.10
C GLN A 583 -5.74 -15.24 -13.31
N SER A 584 -5.67 -15.99 -12.22
CA SER A 584 -6.84 -16.20 -11.34
C SER A 584 -6.91 -15.21 -10.18
N HIS A 585 -5.85 -14.41 -9.95
CA HIS A 585 -5.75 -13.41 -8.88
C HIS A 585 -5.79 -14.01 -7.47
N PHE A 586 -5.27 -15.23 -7.34
CA PHE A 586 -5.12 -15.94 -6.06
C PHE A 586 -3.67 -15.93 -5.61
N MET A 587 -3.50 -16.04 -4.30
CA MET A 587 -2.25 -16.50 -3.72
C MET A 587 -2.46 -17.86 -3.10
N GLU A 588 -1.44 -18.72 -3.24
CA GLU A 588 -1.42 -20.04 -2.62
C GLU A 588 -0.20 -20.13 -1.71
N LEU A 589 -0.46 -20.30 -0.42
CA LEU A 589 0.56 -20.48 0.60
C LEU A 589 0.78 -21.97 0.82
N LEU A 590 2.03 -22.37 0.70
CA LEU A 590 2.48 -23.74 0.79
C LEU A 590 3.52 -23.83 1.90
N HIS A 591 3.31 -24.74 2.85
CA HIS A 591 4.24 -24.97 3.94
C HIS A 591 4.81 -26.38 3.85
N PHE A 592 6.05 -26.57 4.27
CA PHE A 592 6.63 -27.90 4.41
C PHE A 592 6.15 -28.52 5.73
N GLY A 593 5.54 -29.72 5.69
CA GLY A 593 5.15 -30.42 6.91
C GLY A 593 6.34 -30.83 7.78
N SER A 594 6.14 -30.91 9.09
CA SER A 594 7.17 -31.31 10.06
C SER A 594 7.75 -32.69 9.73
N ARG A 595 9.08 -32.79 9.71
CA ARG A 595 9.81 -34.05 9.52
C ARG A 595 9.59 -34.95 10.76
N PRO A 596 9.22 -36.23 10.64
CA PRO A 596 9.25 -37.12 11.79
C PRO A 596 10.69 -37.25 12.33
N PRO A 597 10.90 -37.48 13.66
CA PRO A 597 12.24 -37.61 14.23
C PRO A 597 13.00 -38.73 13.53
N MET A 598 14.16 -38.42 12.96
CA MET A 598 14.93 -39.38 12.18
C MET A 598 15.67 -40.38 13.10
N GLU A 599 15.25 -41.65 13.08
CA GLU A 599 16.18 -42.76 13.31
C GLU A 599 17.02 -42.96 12.04
N ALA A 600 18.32 -43.24 12.20
CA ALA A 600 19.27 -43.38 11.10
C ALA A 600 18.79 -44.45 10.09
N GLY A 601 18.42 -44.01 8.88
CA GLY A 601 18.15 -44.90 7.74
C GLY A 601 16.73 -44.86 7.14
N GLN A 602 15.82 -43.98 7.58
CA GLN A 602 14.51 -43.81 6.94
C GLN A 602 14.36 -42.44 6.24
N SER A 603 14.05 -42.46 4.95
CA SER A 603 13.77 -41.30 4.11
C SER A 603 12.28 -40.92 4.17
N GLY A 604 11.82 -40.30 5.24
CA GLY A 604 10.54 -39.60 5.23
C GLY A 604 10.68 -38.28 4.45
N THR A 605 10.00 -38.14 3.32
CA THR A 605 9.99 -36.90 2.52
C THR A 605 9.08 -35.86 3.19
N PRO A 606 9.54 -34.61 3.39
CA PRO A 606 8.64 -33.52 3.76
C PRO A 606 7.54 -33.39 2.69
N GLU A 607 6.29 -33.41 3.11
CA GLU A 607 5.15 -33.20 2.22
C GLU A 607 4.89 -31.69 2.15
N LEU A 608 4.87 -31.13 0.94
CA LEU A 608 4.43 -29.76 0.75
C LEU A 608 2.91 -29.73 0.87
N ARG A 609 2.43 -29.08 1.91
CA ARG A 609 1.01 -28.99 2.20
C ARG A 609 0.53 -27.61 1.77
N HIS A 610 -0.53 -27.61 1.00
CA HIS A 610 -1.31 -26.40 0.80
C HIS A 610 -1.85 -25.97 2.16
N ALA A 611 -1.33 -24.86 2.68
CA ALA A 611 -1.84 -24.24 3.89
C ALA A 611 -3.22 -23.65 3.57
N LEU A 612 -3.21 -22.65 2.69
CA LEU A 612 -4.39 -21.89 2.33
C LEU A 612 -4.17 -21.20 0.98
N HIS A 613 -5.28 -20.87 0.32
CA HIS A 613 -5.28 -19.91 -0.76
C HIS A 613 -6.36 -18.88 -0.49
N PHE A 614 -6.17 -17.68 -1.00
CA PHE A 614 -7.18 -16.63 -0.94
C PHE A 614 -7.14 -15.79 -2.20
N PRO A 615 -8.31 -15.30 -2.65
CA PRO A 615 -8.35 -14.31 -3.71
C PRO A 615 -7.76 -13.01 -3.14
N VAL A 616 -6.86 -12.41 -3.90
CA VAL A 616 -6.28 -11.11 -3.55
C VAL A 616 -7.26 -9.99 -3.94
N TYR A 617 -7.94 -10.16 -5.08
CA TYR A 617 -8.99 -9.26 -5.53
C TYR A 617 -9.96 -9.96 -6.50
N GLU A 618 -11.20 -9.49 -6.54
CA GLU A 618 -12.21 -9.95 -7.50
C GLU A 618 -12.30 -8.96 -8.67
N GLU A 619 -11.99 -9.40 -9.89
CA GLU A 619 -12.20 -8.56 -11.07
C GLU A 619 -13.71 -8.41 -11.36
N LYS A 620 -14.26 -7.19 -11.21
CA LYS A 620 -15.38 -6.75 -12.05
C LYS A 620 -14.82 -5.91 -13.18
N SER A 621 -14.30 -6.59 -14.21
CA SER A 621 -13.73 -5.97 -15.41
C SER A 621 -14.69 -4.91 -16.00
N PHE A 622 -14.38 -3.64 -15.76
CA PHE A 622 -14.65 -2.56 -16.70
C PHE A 622 -13.35 -1.78 -16.83
N GLN A 623 -12.64 -2.03 -17.94
CA GLN A 623 -11.32 -1.53 -18.32
C GLN A 623 -10.15 -2.44 -17.93
N ARG A 624 -9.78 -3.34 -18.86
CA ARG A 624 -8.37 -3.64 -19.09
C ARG A 624 -7.68 -2.31 -19.42
N SER A 625 -6.97 -1.72 -18.46
CA SER A 625 -6.08 -0.61 -18.80
C SER A 625 -4.97 -1.17 -19.69
N GLU A 626 -4.71 -0.53 -20.82
CA GLU A 626 -3.74 -1.00 -21.85
C GLU A 626 -2.26 -0.85 -21.41
N GLY A 627 -1.94 -0.94 -20.10
CA GLY A 627 -0.58 -0.70 -19.63
C GLY A 627 -0.19 -1.25 -18.25
N GLY A 628 -1.12 -1.78 -17.44
CA GLY A 628 -0.78 -2.48 -16.21
C GLY A 628 -0.37 -3.91 -16.55
N GLY A 629 0.81 -4.35 -16.11
CA GLY A 629 1.29 -5.72 -16.35
C GLY A 629 0.46 -6.79 -15.63
N SER A 630 1.08 -7.94 -15.35
CA SER A 630 0.47 -8.93 -14.46
C SER A 630 0.39 -8.40 -13.03
N GLU A 631 -0.71 -8.72 -12.34
CA GLU A 631 -1.01 -8.31 -10.96
C GLU A 631 -1.18 -9.57 -10.10
N PRO A 632 -0.72 -9.63 -8.84
CA PRO A 632 0.11 -8.65 -8.11
C PRO A 632 1.42 -8.27 -8.84
N ARG A 633 1.84 -7.01 -8.71
CA ARG A 633 3.05 -6.46 -9.38
C ARG A 633 4.34 -6.80 -8.67
N GLU A 634 4.34 -6.73 -7.35
CA GLU A 634 5.49 -7.03 -6.50
C GLU A 634 4.99 -7.65 -5.19
N THR A 635 5.79 -8.57 -4.64
CA THR A 635 5.57 -9.18 -3.33
C THR A 635 6.83 -9.08 -2.49
N LEU A 636 6.67 -8.71 -1.22
CA LEU A 636 7.75 -8.69 -0.23
C LEU A 636 7.33 -9.51 0.99
N ILE A 637 8.32 -10.05 1.69
CA ILE A 637 8.15 -10.64 3.02
C ILE A 637 9.08 -9.89 3.97
N GLN A 638 8.52 -9.17 4.93
CA GLN A 638 9.26 -8.32 5.86
C GLN A 638 8.41 -8.05 7.11
N ASP A 639 9.04 -7.99 8.28
CA ASP A 639 8.38 -7.58 9.52
C ASP A 639 8.09 -6.06 9.51
N VAL A 640 6.85 -5.69 9.23
CA VAL A 640 6.36 -4.29 9.25
C VAL A 640 5.50 -4.01 10.48
N THR A 641 5.12 -5.03 11.24
CA THR A 641 4.37 -4.92 12.49
C THR A 641 5.29 -4.70 13.70
N GLY A 642 6.54 -5.18 13.62
CA GLY A 642 7.57 -5.12 14.64
C GLY A 642 7.41 -6.18 15.72
N ASP A 643 6.70 -7.25 15.43
CA ASP A 643 6.46 -8.35 16.37
C ASP A 643 7.52 -9.47 16.28
N GLY A 644 8.53 -9.28 15.43
CA GLY A 644 9.60 -10.23 15.15
C GLY A 644 9.21 -11.31 14.15
N ARG A 645 8.02 -11.22 13.55
CA ARG A 645 7.49 -12.19 12.59
C ARG A 645 7.33 -11.53 11.22
N PRO A 646 7.77 -12.18 10.13
CA PRO A 646 7.72 -11.56 8.82
C PRO A 646 6.29 -11.50 8.25
N ASP A 647 5.87 -10.33 7.81
CA ASP A 647 4.57 -10.11 7.20
C ASP A 647 4.62 -10.23 5.67
N LEU A 648 3.49 -10.62 5.05
CA LEU A 648 3.36 -10.65 3.59
C LEU A 648 2.83 -9.31 3.07
N ILE A 649 3.58 -8.67 2.16
CA ILE A 649 3.27 -7.36 1.60
C ILE A 649 3.07 -7.50 0.09
N LEU A 650 1.96 -6.98 -0.44
CA LEU A 650 1.62 -7.06 -1.85
C LEU A 650 1.34 -5.70 -2.44
N LEU A 651 1.95 -5.43 -3.60
CA LEU A 651 1.54 -4.35 -4.47
C LEU A 651 0.55 -4.87 -5.52
N ILE A 652 -0.70 -4.43 -5.43
CA ILE A 652 -1.75 -4.74 -6.41
C ILE A 652 -2.42 -3.45 -6.87
N HIS A 653 -2.46 -3.22 -8.17
CA HIS A 653 -2.96 -1.97 -8.75
C HIS A 653 -2.24 -0.76 -8.13
N ASP A 654 -2.99 0.08 -7.40
CA ASP A 654 -2.50 1.24 -6.64
C ASP A 654 -2.64 1.01 -5.12
N ARG A 655 -2.65 -0.26 -4.68
CA ARG A 655 -2.85 -0.64 -3.28
C ARG A 655 -1.67 -1.44 -2.77
N LEU A 656 -1.25 -1.08 -1.56
CA LEU A 656 -0.37 -1.90 -0.75
C LEU A 656 -1.23 -2.68 0.24
N LEU A 657 -1.22 -4.00 0.15
CA LEU A 657 -1.86 -4.88 1.12
C LEU A 657 -0.79 -5.45 2.03
N VAL A 658 -1.03 -5.40 3.33
CA VAL A 658 -0.21 -6.07 4.34
C VAL A 658 -1.08 -7.17 4.94
N TYR A 659 -0.55 -8.37 4.98
CA TYR A 659 -1.12 -9.52 5.69
C TYR A 659 -0.21 -9.82 6.87
N PRO A 660 -0.51 -9.23 8.05
CA PRO A 660 0.22 -9.51 9.26
C PRO A 660 0.22 -10.99 9.59
N GLN A 661 1.35 -11.49 10.05
CA GLN A 661 1.43 -12.86 10.53
C GLN A 661 0.77 -12.98 11.91
N ASP A 662 -0.16 -13.92 12.06
CA ASP A 662 -0.76 -14.23 13.36
C ASP A 662 0.25 -14.96 14.24
N SER A 663 0.20 -14.68 15.54
CA SER A 663 0.87 -15.44 16.59
C SER A 663 0.48 -16.91 16.67
N GLY A 664 -0.71 -17.26 16.17
CA GLY A 664 -1.29 -18.60 16.31
C GLY A 664 -1.77 -18.91 17.73
N GLU A 665 -1.58 -17.99 18.69
CA GLU A 665 -2.22 -18.05 20.00
C GLU A 665 -3.63 -17.45 19.88
N PRO A 666 -4.66 -18.08 20.45
CA PRO A 666 -5.98 -17.47 20.48
C PRO A 666 -5.87 -16.14 21.21
N GLU A 667 -6.32 -15.05 20.57
CA GLU A 667 -6.41 -13.72 21.20
C GLU A 667 -6.98 -13.91 22.61
N GLU A 668 -6.23 -13.52 23.64
CA GLU A 668 -6.76 -13.47 24.99
C GLU A 668 -7.96 -12.55 24.94
N LYS A 669 -9.16 -13.15 24.91
CA LYS A 669 -10.40 -12.43 25.17
C LYS A 669 -10.15 -11.69 26.47
N THR A 670 -10.01 -10.37 26.39
CA THR A 670 -9.93 -9.51 27.56
C THR A 670 -11.08 -9.90 28.48
N ALA A 671 -10.73 -10.52 29.61
CA ALA A 671 -11.69 -11.04 30.55
C ALA A 671 -12.41 -9.86 31.20
N GLY A 672 -13.51 -9.43 30.58
CA GLY A 672 -14.26 -8.25 30.99
C GLY A 672 -15.69 -8.15 30.47
N GLU A 673 -16.02 -8.70 29.29
CA GLU A 673 -17.31 -8.33 28.65
C GLU A 673 -18.36 -9.45 28.48
N ASP A 674 -18.01 -10.75 28.58
CA ASP A 674 -18.97 -11.83 28.29
C ASP A 674 -19.52 -12.58 29.52
N ALA A 675 -19.63 -11.93 30.68
CA ALA A 675 -20.28 -12.52 31.86
C ALA A 675 -21.77 -12.15 31.98
N ALA A 676 -22.52 -12.10 30.88
CA ALA A 676 -23.98 -11.96 30.92
C ALA A 676 -24.65 -12.46 29.64
N GLY A 677 -24.73 -13.78 29.42
CA GLY A 677 -25.54 -14.21 28.28
C GLY A 677 -25.71 -15.68 27.93
N GLU A 678 -25.14 -16.65 28.63
CA GLU A 678 -25.41 -18.07 28.30
C GLU A 678 -26.17 -18.79 29.42
N LYS A 679 -27.49 -18.76 29.31
CA LYS A 679 -28.34 -19.86 29.79
C LYS A 679 -29.37 -20.23 28.73
N THR A 680 -29.28 -21.50 28.33
CA THR A 680 -30.28 -22.35 27.65
C THR A 680 -30.51 -22.02 26.17
N ALA A 681 -30.39 -22.96 25.22
CA ALA A 681 -30.77 -24.37 25.28
C ALA A 681 -29.98 -25.25 24.27
N LYS A 682 -29.76 -26.51 24.68
CA LYS A 682 -29.57 -27.68 23.79
C LYS A 682 -30.94 -28.31 23.48
N PRO A 683 -31.04 -29.29 22.55
CA PRO A 683 -30.13 -29.63 21.45
C PRO A 683 -30.73 -29.36 20.06
#